data_AF-A0A7Y2BVL9-F1
#
_entry.id   AF-A0A7Y2BVL9-F1
#
_cell.length_a   1.000
_cell.length_b   1.000
_cell.length_c   1.000
_cell.angle_alpha   90.00
_cell.angle_beta   90.00
_cell.angle_gamma   90.00
#
_symmetry.space_group_name_H-M   'P 1'
#
loop_
_entity.id
_entity.type
_entity.pdbx_description
1 polymer ?
#
loop_
_entity_poly.entity_id
_entity_poly.type
_entity_poly.pdbx_seq_one_letter_code
_entity_poly.pdbx_strand_id
1 'polypeptide(L)'
;MRLLVVLFLSVIFTYSCQTDPSQSSIENDRPIDPWVFRSVLDNQPRMITAALDEDLYVAYHTASGALYKAWKGLVNFEGAVYDAAHGPQPTAVGDAYLINKFDNPWKLLKNGNETDGAFQYGGHRFKDGELELIYYLRDGNTSIAIYENPMANRNERDQLMLDRRFTVAGLGDGYSVEWQGNISSVVDKSQVSFEGEIEIANEQTVEFDGRQFLEFDVKLNFAEDGSKLLSTKLIDATILDPNLQDGFDTNDSSLPLGAQLIGKNDCKTCHNTIKQTIGPSYMAIAKKYQHTEENAIMLAGKIKKGGSGVWGEQVMTAHPEILDNDLKEMVSYIFSLGDFEGEVAATSNESEAMISAEELDENNLIPGAMTRVFSIPKGLAKMPGNLESKKPIMAGILPEFNNISGGDFRELEDDFALISTGYIYNDKDQNIDFRIWSDDGSKLYLHGDLVIDNDGLHGTEMKQATVKLAKGYHAFKVEFFQGSGGKFLSLNYKPEDSNSWEVIPSEIISHHKDEQAYIGNLSLPMSVVTRIPGDKFPVAGVHPSFDLAQARPVDFTPKVGGMDFLSDGRLLVSTWDRDGSVYLLDGVQGDDPDAISYKEIAFGLAEPLGLCVVDDRIFIVQKQEMTELIDNDGDDIIDEYRTLCNGWGVSANFHEFTFGLTHKDGYLYANLATGILPGGAGMPNQHPDRGSSIRVSIQTGEFEIIANGLRTPNGVGIGYDGDIFIADNQGDWLPSSKIVHVENGDWFGSRAVDFEGTAEFNEKPPVVWLPQDEIGNSPSTPLALNVGPYANQMIHGEVTHGGIKRVFVEEVDGQLQGCVFRFIQGLEAGVNRILWGPDDALYVGGIGNPGNWQHTGKLWYGLQRLKYNGNSAFEMLKIEAQSNGMTIHFTEALKEGDGWNPDDYEVRQWYYEPTANYGGPKLDERILDIKSVNVGEDNKRVFLELSDLKEGHVVYVHLKNNFVSASENSLWSTEGWYTLNKIPSNKPGIITEQIAGVGMNSLSENEKAAGWDLLFDGKSLDKFHLFNKTEGFGKWSATAEGYLHFDPTKEADGGDIVTDDEYENFELNLEWMISNCGNSGIMFNVVEDEKYCCPYLTGPEMQILDNTCHPDTKYKTHRAGDLYDMIETKHITVNPAGEWNKVRIIINNGESEFWLNGYKVVEFTMFDDNWNNNMIANSKFKDWEDFGQSRSGKIVLQDHGDKVWFRNLKIKRL
;
A
#
# COMPACT_ATOMS: atom_id res chain seq x y z
N MET A 1 -25.38 77.91 -4.60
CA MET A 1 -24.32 77.64 -5.60
C MET A 1 -23.73 76.30 -5.23
N ARG A 2 -23.76 75.26 -6.03
CA ARG A 2 -24.41 75.00 -7.32
C ARG A 2 -23.89 73.59 -7.67
N LEU A 3 -24.83 72.72 -8.06
CA LEU A 3 -24.69 71.83 -9.21
C LEU A 3 -23.36 71.06 -9.33
N LEU A 4 -23.36 69.76 -8.95
CA LEU A 4 -22.82 68.65 -9.77
C LEU A 4 -22.91 67.26 -9.08
N VAL A 5 -24.01 66.95 -8.37
CA VAL A 5 -24.26 65.58 -7.83
C VAL A 5 -25.72 65.16 -8.02
N VAL A 6 -26.40 65.61 -9.08
CA VAL A 6 -27.80 65.22 -9.35
C VAL A 6 -27.98 64.86 -10.81
N LEU A 7 -27.52 63.66 -11.16
CA LEU A 7 -28.03 62.84 -12.27
C LEU A 7 -27.52 61.43 -11.96
N PHE A 8 -28.42 60.43 -11.96
CA PHE A 8 -28.22 59.02 -11.58
C PHE A 8 -28.54 58.60 -10.13
N LEU A 9 -29.68 59.05 -9.58
CA LEU A 9 -30.37 58.32 -8.51
C LEU A 9 -31.82 58.81 -8.42
N SER A 10 -32.70 58.33 -9.31
CA SER A 10 -34.18 58.27 -9.14
C SER A 10 -34.94 58.00 -10.44
N VAL A 11 -34.82 56.78 -11.01
CA VAL A 11 -35.92 56.12 -11.72
C VAL A 11 -35.78 54.60 -11.46
N ILE A 12 -36.14 54.18 -10.26
CA ILE A 12 -36.42 52.77 -9.93
C ILE A 12 -37.86 52.77 -9.44
N PHE A 13 -38.79 52.41 -10.33
CA PHE A 13 -39.96 51.56 -10.12
C PHE A 13 -40.94 51.70 -11.30
N THR A 14 -41.37 50.54 -11.82
CA THR A 14 -42.47 50.27 -12.76
C THR A 14 -42.26 50.50 -14.26
N TYR A 15 -41.88 49.42 -14.97
CA TYR A 15 -42.45 48.90 -16.24
C TYR A 15 -41.79 47.51 -16.44
N SER A 16 -42.34 46.42 -15.90
CA SER A 16 -43.36 45.54 -16.51
C SER A 16 -43.01 45.08 -17.93
N CYS A 17 -42.55 43.82 -17.98
CA CYS A 17 -42.77 42.78 -19.00
C CYS A 17 -42.74 43.18 -20.48
N GLN A 18 -41.61 42.88 -21.12
CA GLN A 18 -41.58 42.20 -22.42
C GLN A 18 -40.39 41.24 -22.40
N THR A 19 -40.63 40.04 -21.89
CA THR A 19 -39.77 38.88 -22.11
C THR A 19 -39.96 38.44 -23.56
N ASP A 20 -38.87 38.38 -24.31
CA ASP A 20 -38.82 37.71 -25.60
C ASP A 20 -39.08 36.21 -25.36
N PRO A 21 -40.12 35.59 -25.96
CA PRO A 21 -40.54 34.23 -25.59
C PRO A 21 -39.73 33.12 -26.28
N SER A 22 -38.49 33.39 -26.73
CA SER A 22 -37.68 32.40 -27.48
C SER A 22 -36.38 31.96 -26.80
N GLN A 23 -36.19 32.24 -25.51
CA GLN A 23 -35.10 31.65 -24.72
C GLN A 23 -35.61 31.27 -23.33
N SER A 24 -36.43 30.21 -23.26
CA SER A 24 -36.46 29.38 -22.07
C SER A 24 -35.53 28.20 -22.35
N SER A 25 -34.28 28.28 -21.87
CA SER A 25 -33.50 27.07 -21.63
C SER A 25 -34.32 26.25 -20.64
N ILE A 26 -34.94 25.17 -21.11
CA ILE A 26 -35.49 24.18 -20.21
C ILE A 26 -34.28 23.64 -19.45
N GLU A 27 -34.16 23.96 -18.16
CA GLU A 27 -33.34 23.15 -17.25
C GLU A 27 -33.96 21.74 -17.33
N ASN A 28 -33.41 20.90 -18.20
CA ASN A 28 -33.77 19.50 -18.25
C ASN A 28 -33.12 18.87 -17.01
N ASP A 29 -33.88 18.71 -15.93
CA ASP A 29 -33.48 17.87 -14.79
C ASP A 29 -33.21 16.45 -15.32
N ARG A 30 -31.94 16.14 -15.61
CA ARG A 30 -31.50 14.80 -16.02
C ARG A 30 -31.54 13.90 -14.79
N PRO A 31 -31.94 12.62 -14.93
CA PRO A 31 -32.23 11.76 -13.77
C PRO A 31 -30.97 11.30 -13.01
N ILE A 32 -29.79 11.39 -13.64
CA ILE A 32 -28.49 11.08 -13.05
C ILE A 32 -27.43 12.03 -13.62
N ASP A 33 -26.33 12.21 -12.88
CA ASP A 33 -25.11 12.88 -13.33
C ASP A 33 -23.92 11.94 -13.02
N PRO A 34 -23.02 11.63 -13.98
CA PRO A 34 -23.09 11.98 -15.39
C PRO A 34 -24.26 11.31 -16.12
N TRP A 35 -25.00 12.10 -16.91
CA TRP A 35 -26.14 11.59 -17.69
C TRP A 35 -25.74 10.87 -18.98
N VAL A 36 -24.49 11.03 -19.44
CA VAL A 36 -23.88 10.25 -20.52
C VAL A 36 -22.58 9.63 -20.03
N PHE A 37 -22.41 8.33 -20.22
CA PHE A 37 -21.21 7.64 -19.76
C PHE A 37 -20.84 6.41 -20.60
N ARG A 38 -19.55 6.13 -20.67
CA ARG A 38 -18.95 4.93 -21.26
C ARG A 38 -18.91 3.82 -20.21
N SER A 39 -19.14 2.56 -20.62
CA SER A 39 -19.12 1.45 -19.65
C SER A 39 -19.04 0.07 -20.32
N VAL A 40 -19.08 -0.99 -19.51
CA VAL A 40 -19.29 -2.38 -19.98
C VAL A 40 -20.72 -2.89 -19.67
N LEU A 41 -21.72 -2.01 -19.82
CA LEU A 41 -23.14 -2.23 -19.46
C LEU A 41 -23.65 -3.61 -19.88
N ASP A 42 -24.31 -4.33 -18.97
CA ASP A 42 -24.88 -5.66 -19.22
C ASP A 42 -23.83 -6.69 -19.72
N ASN A 43 -22.60 -6.57 -19.21
CA ASN A 43 -21.41 -7.30 -19.65
C ASN A 43 -21.08 -7.13 -21.14
N GLN A 44 -21.55 -6.06 -21.76
CA GLN A 44 -21.21 -5.69 -23.14
C GLN A 44 -20.11 -4.64 -23.11
N PRO A 45 -18.92 -4.90 -23.67
CA PRO A 45 -17.94 -3.83 -23.85
C PRO A 45 -18.40 -2.85 -24.95
N ARG A 46 -17.74 -1.69 -25.00
CA ARG A 46 -17.94 -0.65 -26.03
C ARG A 46 -19.31 0.00 -25.95
N MET A 47 -19.83 0.22 -24.75
CA MET A 47 -21.14 0.83 -24.52
C MET A 47 -21.04 2.32 -24.23
N ILE A 48 -21.95 3.10 -24.80
CA ILE A 48 -22.27 4.46 -24.36
C ILE A 48 -23.74 4.49 -23.95
N THR A 49 -24.00 5.01 -22.76
CA THR A 49 -25.34 5.06 -22.16
C THR A 49 -25.72 6.51 -21.93
N ALA A 50 -26.97 6.86 -22.20
CA ALA A 50 -27.53 8.18 -21.97
C ALA A 50 -28.87 8.10 -21.22
N ALA A 51 -29.00 8.88 -20.15
CA ALA A 51 -30.23 9.05 -19.40
C ALA A 51 -30.99 10.27 -19.96
N LEU A 52 -31.92 10.03 -20.88
CA LEU A 52 -32.57 11.10 -21.64
C LEU A 52 -33.74 11.74 -20.88
N ASP A 53 -34.46 10.96 -20.08
CA ASP A 53 -35.61 11.34 -19.26
C ASP A 53 -35.72 10.36 -18.08
N GLU A 54 -36.43 10.73 -17.00
CA GLU A 54 -36.67 9.84 -15.84
C GLU A 54 -37.27 8.48 -16.22
N ASP A 55 -38.02 8.42 -17.33
CA ASP A 55 -38.62 7.20 -17.86
C ASP A 55 -37.88 6.64 -19.09
N LEU A 56 -36.75 7.22 -19.54
CA LEU A 56 -36.06 6.79 -20.76
C LEU A 56 -34.54 6.84 -20.66
N TYR A 57 -33.94 5.66 -20.61
CA TYR A 57 -32.52 5.45 -20.85
C TYR A 57 -32.32 4.80 -22.22
N VAL A 58 -31.19 5.11 -22.85
CA VAL A 58 -30.73 4.47 -24.08
C VAL A 58 -29.27 4.05 -23.95
N ALA A 59 -28.90 2.93 -24.55
CA ALA A 59 -27.52 2.46 -24.61
C ALA A 59 -27.17 2.04 -26.03
N TYR A 60 -25.97 2.36 -26.49
CA TYR A 60 -25.48 2.09 -27.85
C TYR A 60 -24.17 1.31 -27.85
N HIS A 61 -24.04 0.35 -28.77
CA HIS A 61 -22.76 -0.26 -29.11
C HIS A 61 -21.94 0.70 -29.98
N THR A 62 -20.81 1.18 -29.46
CA THR A 62 -19.87 2.00 -30.23
C THR A 62 -19.01 1.20 -31.20
N ALA A 63 -19.09 -0.13 -31.19
CA ALA A 63 -18.45 -0.96 -32.22
C ALA A 63 -19.25 -0.98 -33.55
N SER A 64 -20.55 -0.66 -33.52
CA SER A 64 -21.44 -0.81 -34.69
C SER A 64 -22.45 0.32 -34.88
N GLY A 65 -22.60 1.22 -33.90
CA GLY A 65 -23.61 2.28 -33.90
C GLY A 65 -25.04 1.77 -33.65
N ALA A 66 -25.18 0.52 -33.19
CA ALA A 66 -26.46 -0.06 -32.82
C ALA A 66 -26.95 0.53 -31.50
N LEU A 67 -28.18 1.08 -31.50
CA LEU A 67 -28.96 1.21 -30.27
C LEU A 67 -29.14 -0.19 -29.71
N TYR A 68 -28.57 -0.51 -28.56
CA TYR A 68 -28.66 -1.82 -27.91
C TYR A 68 -30.01 -1.97 -27.21
N LYS A 69 -30.33 -1.01 -26.34
CA LYS A 69 -31.49 -1.07 -25.44
C LYS A 69 -32.04 0.33 -25.21
N ALA A 70 -33.37 0.45 -25.18
CA ALA A 70 -34.08 1.61 -24.64
C ALA A 70 -35.06 1.13 -23.57
N TRP A 71 -34.97 1.65 -22.35
CA TRP A 71 -35.72 1.11 -21.21
C TRP A 71 -36.19 2.17 -20.24
N LYS A 72 -37.19 1.79 -19.45
CA LYS A 72 -37.72 2.55 -18.32
C LYS A 72 -37.15 1.97 -17.03
N GLY A 73 -36.43 2.78 -16.26
CA GLY A 73 -35.85 2.33 -15.00
C GLY A 73 -34.58 3.11 -14.64
N LEU A 74 -33.52 2.40 -14.28
CA LEU A 74 -32.25 2.98 -13.84
C LEU A 74 -31.05 2.15 -14.29
N VAL A 75 -29.85 2.60 -13.91
CA VAL A 75 -28.60 1.87 -14.05
C VAL A 75 -28.09 1.52 -12.67
N ASN A 76 -27.83 0.24 -12.44
CA ASN A 76 -27.16 -0.22 -11.23
C ASN A 76 -25.65 -0.12 -11.41
N PHE A 77 -25.02 0.76 -10.63
CA PHE A 77 -23.58 1.00 -10.64
C PHE A 77 -22.90 0.11 -9.60
N GLU A 78 -22.77 -1.17 -9.91
CA GLU A 78 -21.96 -2.12 -9.14
C GLU A 78 -20.62 -2.34 -9.84
N GLY A 79 -19.56 -2.59 -9.07
CA GLY A 79 -18.23 -2.83 -9.61
C GLY A 79 -17.06 -2.22 -8.86
N ALA A 80 -15.86 -2.67 -9.24
CA ALA A 80 -14.58 -2.23 -8.69
C ALA A 80 -14.44 -0.71 -8.57
N VAL A 81 -14.98 0.03 -9.54
CA VAL A 81 -14.90 1.51 -9.61
C VAL A 81 -16.05 2.20 -8.85
N TYR A 82 -17.18 1.51 -8.68
CA TYR A 82 -18.42 2.08 -8.16
C TYR A 82 -18.65 1.79 -6.67
N ASP A 83 -18.54 0.52 -6.27
CA ASP A 83 -18.80 0.02 -4.92
C ASP A 83 -17.72 -0.97 -4.43
N ALA A 84 -16.63 -1.12 -5.18
CA ALA A 84 -15.55 -2.07 -4.97
C ALA A 84 -15.91 -3.56 -5.15
N ALA A 85 -17.10 -3.89 -5.65
CA ALA A 85 -17.51 -5.26 -5.90
C ALA A 85 -16.78 -5.89 -7.11
N HIS A 86 -16.37 -7.14 -6.95
CA HIS A 86 -15.82 -7.94 -8.05
C HIS A 86 -16.98 -8.61 -8.80
N GLY A 87 -17.48 -7.98 -9.87
CA GLY A 87 -18.71 -8.42 -10.52
C GLY A 87 -19.00 -7.74 -11.85
N PRO A 88 -20.19 -7.98 -12.43
CA PRO A 88 -20.67 -7.31 -13.63
C PRO A 88 -20.80 -5.80 -13.38
N GLN A 89 -20.46 -4.97 -14.35
CA GLN A 89 -20.43 -3.52 -14.18
C GLN A 89 -20.85 -2.78 -15.44
N PRO A 90 -21.55 -1.65 -15.31
CA PRO A 90 -22.83 -1.54 -14.63
C PRO A 90 -23.91 -2.42 -15.31
N THR A 91 -25.13 -2.47 -14.77
CA THR A 91 -26.26 -3.24 -15.36
C THR A 91 -27.50 -2.36 -15.52
N ALA A 92 -28.23 -2.50 -16.63
CA ALA A 92 -29.50 -1.84 -16.85
C ALA A 92 -30.62 -2.53 -16.04
N VAL A 93 -31.36 -1.73 -15.28
CA VAL A 93 -32.47 -2.19 -14.43
C VAL A 93 -33.77 -1.57 -14.91
N GLY A 94 -34.75 -2.41 -15.21
CA GLY A 94 -36.08 -1.97 -15.62
C GLY A 94 -36.52 -2.52 -16.98
N ASP A 95 -37.84 -2.58 -17.16
CA ASP A 95 -38.46 -3.11 -18.38
C ASP A 95 -38.05 -2.28 -19.59
N ALA A 96 -37.76 -2.98 -20.69
CA ALA A 96 -37.33 -2.36 -21.93
C ALA A 96 -38.52 -2.02 -22.84
N TYR A 97 -38.43 -0.83 -23.45
CA TYR A 97 -39.27 -0.50 -24.59
C TYR A 97 -38.80 -1.21 -25.86
N LEU A 98 -37.48 -1.40 -25.96
CA LEU A 98 -36.81 -1.95 -27.11
C LEU A 98 -35.52 -2.65 -26.66
N ILE A 99 -35.32 -3.88 -27.13
CA ILE A 99 -34.01 -4.50 -27.25
C ILE A 99 -33.78 -4.70 -28.73
N ASN A 100 -32.71 -4.12 -29.26
CA ASN A 100 -32.45 -4.16 -30.68
C ASN A 100 -31.90 -5.52 -31.10
N LYS A 101 -32.40 -6.04 -32.22
CA LYS A 101 -31.95 -7.32 -32.78
C LYS A 101 -30.94 -7.17 -33.94
N PHE A 102 -30.64 -5.94 -34.35
CA PHE A 102 -29.72 -5.63 -35.44
C PHE A 102 -28.37 -5.17 -34.89
N ASP A 103 -27.40 -6.08 -34.83
CA ASP A 103 -26.05 -5.80 -34.32
C ASP A 103 -25.29 -4.78 -35.20
N ASN A 104 -25.56 -4.78 -36.51
CA ASN A 104 -24.94 -3.91 -37.50
C ASN A 104 -26.02 -3.17 -38.30
N PRO A 105 -26.55 -2.05 -37.79
CA PRO A 105 -27.71 -1.40 -38.37
C PRO A 105 -27.36 -0.55 -39.60
N TRP A 106 -26.11 -0.12 -39.72
CA TRP A 106 -25.67 0.78 -40.79
C TRP A 106 -25.10 0.01 -41.97
N LYS A 107 -25.57 0.35 -43.16
CA LYS A 107 -25.07 -0.19 -44.43
C LYS A 107 -24.75 0.94 -45.39
N LEU A 108 -23.59 0.84 -46.02
CA LEU A 108 -23.21 1.74 -47.09
C LEU A 108 -23.46 1.07 -48.45
N LEU A 109 -24.29 1.69 -49.27
CA LEU A 109 -24.61 1.22 -50.62
C LEU A 109 -23.95 2.12 -51.67
N LYS A 110 -23.49 1.51 -52.76
CA LYS A 110 -23.01 2.20 -53.97
C LYS A 110 -23.74 1.68 -55.19
N ASN A 111 -24.45 2.58 -55.88
CA ASN A 111 -25.33 2.28 -57.01
C ASN A 111 -26.34 1.15 -56.69
N GLY A 112 -26.84 1.13 -55.45
CA GLY A 112 -27.80 0.14 -54.96
C GLY A 112 -27.22 -1.21 -54.50
N ASN A 113 -25.89 -1.40 -54.54
CA ASN A 113 -25.24 -2.60 -53.99
C ASN A 113 -24.50 -2.27 -52.70
N GLU A 114 -24.56 -3.17 -51.70
CA GLU A 114 -23.82 -3.05 -50.46
C GLU A 114 -22.31 -3.08 -50.70
N THR A 115 -21.60 -2.20 -50.02
CA THR A 115 -20.13 -2.09 -50.04
C THR A 115 -19.55 -2.82 -48.83
N ASP A 116 -18.26 -3.18 -48.88
CA ASP A 116 -17.51 -3.69 -47.72
C ASP A 116 -17.12 -2.55 -46.74
N GLY A 117 -17.96 -1.52 -46.64
CA GLY A 117 -17.65 -0.30 -45.91
C GLY A 117 -17.45 -0.56 -44.41
N ALA A 118 -16.38 -0.01 -43.84
CA ALA A 118 -16.08 -0.16 -42.42
C ALA A 118 -16.82 0.91 -41.60
N PHE A 119 -17.54 0.46 -40.57
CA PHE A 119 -18.09 1.34 -39.54
C PHE A 119 -16.98 1.78 -38.58
N GLN A 120 -17.01 3.05 -38.19
CA GLN A 120 -16.15 3.60 -37.15
C GLN A 120 -16.93 4.57 -36.27
N TYR A 121 -16.84 4.42 -34.96
CA TYR A 121 -17.28 5.42 -34.00
C TYR A 121 -16.29 6.58 -33.96
N GLY A 122 -16.79 7.79 -34.20
CA GLY A 122 -16.01 9.03 -34.20
C GLY A 122 -15.94 9.70 -32.84
N GLY A 123 -16.79 9.30 -31.90
CA GLY A 123 -16.95 9.95 -30.60
C GLY A 123 -18.36 10.46 -30.35
N HIS A 124 -18.48 11.34 -29.37
CA HIS A 124 -19.73 12.06 -29.08
C HIS A 124 -19.44 13.51 -28.71
N ARG A 125 -20.46 14.36 -28.79
CA ARG A 125 -20.38 15.74 -28.34
C ARG A 125 -21.68 16.22 -27.72
N PHE A 126 -21.58 17.29 -26.95
CA PHE A 126 -22.72 18.02 -26.42
C PHE A 126 -22.96 19.27 -27.26
N LYS A 127 -24.20 19.45 -27.72
CA LYS A 127 -24.59 20.62 -28.50
C LYS A 127 -25.94 21.10 -28.02
N ASP A 128 -26.01 22.35 -27.58
CA ASP A 128 -27.24 22.95 -27.04
C ASP A 128 -27.88 22.10 -25.90
N GLY A 129 -27.05 21.42 -25.10
CA GLY A 129 -27.49 20.53 -24.01
C GLY A 129 -27.98 19.13 -24.45
N GLU A 130 -27.82 18.79 -25.73
CA GLU A 130 -28.21 17.50 -26.31
C GLU A 130 -26.98 16.67 -26.69
N LEU A 131 -27.13 15.34 -26.62
CA LEU A 131 -26.11 14.38 -27.02
C LEU A 131 -26.14 14.22 -28.54
N GLU A 132 -24.98 14.26 -29.17
CA GLU A 132 -24.80 13.88 -30.57
C GLU A 132 -23.73 12.78 -30.67
N LEU A 133 -24.12 11.62 -31.17
CA LEU A 133 -23.24 10.49 -31.47
C LEU A 133 -22.70 10.63 -32.90
N ILE A 134 -21.40 10.41 -33.08
CA ILE A 134 -20.71 10.61 -34.35
C ILE A 134 -20.23 9.25 -34.89
N TYR A 135 -20.61 8.93 -36.12
CA TYR A 135 -20.19 7.73 -36.83
C TYR A 135 -19.62 8.05 -38.20
N TYR A 136 -18.76 7.16 -38.69
CA TYR A 136 -18.23 7.19 -40.05
C TYR A 136 -18.45 5.84 -40.73
N LEU A 137 -18.93 5.87 -41.98
CA LEU A 137 -18.92 4.72 -42.89
C LEU A 137 -17.86 4.96 -43.96
N ARG A 138 -16.85 4.09 -44.01
CA ARG A 138 -15.68 4.27 -44.88
C ARG A 138 -15.62 3.22 -45.97
N ASP A 139 -15.48 3.65 -47.22
CA ASP A 139 -15.24 2.80 -48.41
C ASP A 139 -14.06 3.37 -49.22
N GLY A 140 -12.89 2.76 -49.05
CA GLY A 140 -11.63 3.26 -49.59
C GLY A 140 -11.29 4.66 -49.07
N ASN A 141 -11.21 5.65 -49.97
CA ASN A 141 -10.96 7.05 -49.61
C ASN A 141 -12.26 7.84 -49.31
N THR A 142 -13.43 7.22 -49.43
CA THR A 142 -14.72 7.84 -49.15
C THR A 142 -15.05 7.66 -47.68
N SER A 143 -15.45 8.72 -47.00
CA SER A 143 -15.90 8.68 -45.60
C SER A 143 -17.19 9.48 -45.49
N ILE A 144 -18.29 8.82 -45.14
CA ILE A 144 -19.60 9.43 -44.93
C ILE A 144 -19.81 9.57 -43.43
N ALA A 145 -20.11 10.79 -42.99
CA ALA A 145 -20.38 11.09 -41.59
C ALA A 145 -21.87 10.93 -41.29
N ILE A 146 -22.16 10.36 -40.13
CA ILE A 146 -23.52 10.21 -39.61
C ILE A 146 -23.52 10.77 -38.19
N TYR A 147 -24.43 11.70 -37.94
CA TYR A 147 -24.68 12.27 -36.63
C TYR A 147 -26.04 11.78 -36.15
N GLU A 148 -26.09 11.20 -34.96
CA GLU A 148 -27.33 10.75 -34.34
C GLU A 148 -27.58 11.49 -33.03
N ASN A 149 -28.71 12.19 -32.93
CA ASN A 149 -29.17 12.85 -31.71
C ASN A 149 -30.38 12.09 -31.14
N PRO A 150 -30.18 11.22 -30.13
CA PRO A 150 -31.28 10.62 -29.40
C PRO A 150 -31.81 11.58 -28.32
N MET A 151 -33.13 11.75 -28.28
CA MET A 151 -33.81 12.71 -27.41
C MET A 151 -35.07 12.08 -26.82
N ALA A 152 -35.36 12.43 -25.58
CA ALA A 152 -36.68 12.19 -24.99
C ALA A 152 -37.56 13.43 -25.22
N ASN A 153 -38.81 13.21 -25.63
CA ASN A 153 -39.78 14.26 -25.81
C ASN A 153 -41.13 13.83 -25.22
N ARG A 154 -41.86 14.76 -24.59
CA ARG A 154 -43.18 14.50 -24.02
C ARG A 154 -44.20 15.38 -24.74
N ASN A 155 -45.24 14.76 -25.29
CA ASN A 155 -46.28 15.51 -25.99
C ASN A 155 -47.23 16.25 -25.01
N GLU A 156 -48.23 16.99 -25.52
CA GLU A 156 -49.21 17.75 -24.70
C GLU A 156 -50.01 16.90 -23.69
N ARG A 157 -49.97 15.57 -23.81
CA ARG A 157 -50.63 14.62 -22.91
C ARG A 157 -49.63 13.86 -22.03
N ASP A 158 -48.41 14.37 -21.93
CA ASP A 158 -47.33 13.78 -21.14
C ASP A 158 -47.00 12.34 -21.57
N GLN A 159 -47.06 12.07 -22.87
CA GLN A 159 -46.69 10.77 -23.43
C GLN A 159 -45.27 10.81 -23.96
N LEU A 160 -44.46 9.87 -23.51
CA LEU A 160 -43.04 9.74 -23.82
C LEU A 160 -42.82 9.34 -25.30
N MET A 161 -41.86 10.00 -25.93
CA MET A 161 -41.40 9.74 -27.29
C MET A 161 -39.89 9.63 -27.28
N LEU A 162 -39.38 8.60 -27.97
CA LEU A 162 -37.98 8.50 -28.34
C LEU A 162 -37.82 9.09 -29.73
N ASP A 163 -37.25 10.29 -29.78
CA ASP A 163 -36.90 11.00 -30.99
C ASP A 163 -35.43 10.69 -31.33
N ARG A 164 -35.15 10.29 -32.57
CA ARG A 164 -33.81 10.03 -33.08
C ARG A 164 -33.62 10.81 -34.36
N ARG A 165 -32.81 11.86 -34.30
CA ARG A 165 -32.44 12.66 -35.47
C ARG A 165 -31.19 12.09 -36.11
N PHE A 166 -31.27 11.73 -37.38
CA PHE A 166 -30.13 11.27 -38.15
C PHE A 166 -29.73 12.34 -39.16
N THR A 167 -28.48 12.80 -39.10
CA THR A 167 -27.92 13.72 -40.08
C THR A 167 -26.81 13.02 -40.84
N VAL A 168 -27.01 12.81 -42.15
CA VAL A 168 -25.99 12.23 -43.03
C VAL A 168 -25.30 13.35 -43.80
N ALA A 169 -23.97 13.29 -43.85
CA ALA A 169 -23.13 14.26 -44.54
C ALA A 169 -21.99 13.60 -45.32
N GLY A 170 -21.66 14.15 -46.48
CA GLY A 170 -20.58 13.64 -47.32
C GLY A 170 -20.98 12.48 -48.23
N LEU A 171 -22.27 12.30 -48.53
CA LEU A 171 -22.73 11.36 -49.56
C LEU A 171 -22.21 11.79 -50.94
N GLY A 172 -21.31 11.00 -51.50
CA GLY A 172 -20.83 11.17 -52.87
C GLY A 172 -21.78 10.59 -53.92
N ASP A 173 -21.53 10.92 -55.21
CA ASP A 173 -22.35 10.44 -56.33
C ASP A 173 -22.50 8.91 -56.32
N GLY A 174 -23.75 8.45 -56.29
CA GLY A 174 -24.12 7.04 -56.32
C GLY A 174 -24.03 6.32 -54.97
N TYR A 175 -23.60 6.98 -53.89
CA TYR A 175 -23.69 6.42 -52.54
C TYR A 175 -25.06 6.68 -51.91
N SER A 176 -25.51 5.77 -51.06
CA SER A 176 -26.65 5.96 -50.15
C SER A 176 -26.41 5.19 -48.87
N VAL A 177 -26.90 5.69 -47.74
CA VAL A 177 -26.85 5.00 -46.45
C VAL A 177 -28.19 4.32 -46.20
N GLU A 178 -28.14 3.08 -45.74
CA GLU A 178 -29.30 2.36 -45.23
C GLU A 178 -29.12 2.13 -43.73
N TRP A 179 -30.20 2.35 -42.97
CA TRP A 179 -30.26 2.02 -41.55
C TRP A 179 -31.36 0.99 -41.32
N GLN A 180 -31.05 -0.04 -40.52
CA GLN A 180 -32.00 -1.07 -40.09
C GLN A 180 -32.13 -1.08 -38.57
N GLY A 181 -33.35 -1.27 -38.08
CA GLY A 181 -33.63 -1.46 -36.66
C GLY A 181 -34.99 -2.11 -36.44
N ASN A 182 -35.38 -2.34 -35.19
CA ASN A 182 -36.73 -2.74 -34.83
C ASN A 182 -37.43 -1.67 -33.99
N ILE A 183 -38.75 -1.69 -34.05
CA ILE A 183 -39.65 -0.95 -33.17
C ILE A 183 -40.47 -1.96 -32.38
N SER A 184 -40.68 -1.68 -31.10
CA SER A 184 -41.55 -2.41 -30.19
C SER A 184 -42.32 -1.40 -29.33
N SER A 185 -43.16 -1.87 -28.40
CA SER A 185 -43.84 -1.02 -27.41
C SER A 185 -44.80 0.03 -27.98
N VAL A 186 -45.32 -0.22 -29.19
CA VAL A 186 -46.35 0.60 -29.86
C VAL A 186 -47.61 -0.23 -30.08
N VAL A 187 -48.79 0.40 -30.17
CA VAL A 187 -50.09 -0.25 -30.43
C VAL A 187 -50.63 -0.01 -31.85
N ASP A 188 -50.08 0.98 -32.57
CA ASP A 188 -50.46 1.32 -33.94
C ASP A 188 -49.26 1.91 -34.70
N LYS A 189 -49.12 1.60 -36.00
CA LYS A 189 -48.01 2.10 -36.83
C LYS A 189 -47.95 3.62 -36.94
N SER A 190 -49.08 4.33 -36.78
CA SER A 190 -49.13 5.80 -36.76
C SER A 190 -48.39 6.42 -35.58
N GLN A 191 -47.93 5.61 -34.63
CA GLN A 191 -47.10 6.02 -33.50
C GLN A 191 -45.61 6.07 -33.82
N VAL A 192 -45.24 5.63 -35.03
CA VAL A 192 -43.91 5.81 -35.60
C VAL A 192 -44.03 6.75 -36.79
N SER A 193 -43.21 7.79 -36.81
CA SER A 193 -43.09 8.70 -37.95
C SER A 193 -41.64 8.90 -38.33
N PHE A 194 -41.37 8.96 -39.64
CA PHE A 194 -40.06 9.28 -40.16
C PHE A 194 -40.18 10.38 -41.23
N GLU A 195 -39.26 11.32 -41.25
CA GLU A 195 -39.15 12.36 -42.29
C GLU A 195 -38.56 11.79 -43.60
N GLY A 196 -39.24 10.79 -44.18
CA GLY A 196 -38.82 10.08 -45.39
C GLY A 196 -39.66 8.82 -45.65
N GLU A 197 -39.18 7.95 -46.52
CA GLU A 197 -39.79 6.63 -46.72
C GLU A 197 -39.32 5.67 -45.62
N ILE A 198 -40.27 4.94 -45.02
CA ILE A 198 -40.04 3.89 -44.01
C ILE A 198 -40.51 2.56 -44.58
N GLU A 199 -39.59 1.61 -44.72
CA GLU A 199 -39.91 0.24 -45.10
C GLU A 199 -40.16 -0.59 -43.82
N ILE A 200 -41.34 -1.20 -43.71
CA ILE A 200 -41.73 -2.04 -42.56
C ILE A 200 -41.73 -3.51 -42.98
N ALA A 201 -41.06 -4.36 -42.19
CA ALA A 201 -41.00 -5.80 -42.39
C ALA A 201 -41.21 -6.58 -41.08
N ASN A 202 -41.43 -7.90 -41.19
CA ASN A 202 -41.51 -8.83 -40.05
C ASN A 202 -42.45 -8.39 -38.91
N GLU A 203 -43.60 -7.81 -39.27
CA GLU A 203 -44.59 -7.34 -38.30
C GLU A 203 -45.24 -8.50 -37.53
N GLN A 204 -45.31 -8.34 -36.22
CA GLN A 204 -45.98 -9.25 -35.30
C GLN A 204 -46.77 -8.48 -34.23
N THR A 205 -47.80 -9.13 -33.69
CA THR A 205 -48.56 -8.63 -32.54
C THR A 205 -48.09 -9.35 -31.28
N VAL A 206 -47.78 -8.58 -30.24
CA VAL A 206 -47.37 -9.07 -28.92
C VAL A 206 -48.43 -8.67 -27.90
N GLU A 207 -48.86 -9.62 -27.07
CA GLU A 207 -49.80 -9.35 -25.99
C GLU A 207 -49.03 -9.09 -24.69
N PHE A 208 -49.30 -7.96 -24.04
CA PHE A 208 -48.68 -7.56 -22.78
C PHE A 208 -49.72 -6.89 -21.88
N ASP A 209 -49.86 -7.38 -20.64
CA ASP A 209 -50.84 -6.91 -19.65
C ASP A 209 -52.27 -6.73 -20.21
N GLY A 210 -52.74 -7.72 -20.98
CA GLY A 210 -54.07 -7.71 -21.59
C GLY A 210 -54.29 -6.68 -22.72
N ARG A 211 -53.22 -6.02 -23.19
CA ARG A 211 -53.21 -5.11 -24.34
C ARG A 211 -52.38 -5.69 -25.49
N GLN A 212 -52.76 -5.36 -26.72
CA GLN A 212 -52.03 -5.74 -27.93
C GLN A 212 -51.07 -4.64 -28.35
N PHE A 213 -49.81 -5.00 -28.53
CA PHE A 213 -48.72 -4.18 -29.05
C PHE A 213 -48.22 -4.76 -30.38
N LEU A 214 -47.49 -3.96 -31.14
CA LEU A 214 -46.88 -4.30 -32.41
C LEU A 214 -45.36 -4.25 -32.28
N GLU A 215 -44.72 -5.23 -32.90
CA GLU A 215 -43.28 -5.22 -33.13
C GLU A 215 -43.03 -5.41 -34.61
N PHE A 216 -42.08 -4.66 -35.17
CA PHE A 216 -41.73 -4.76 -36.58
C PHE A 216 -40.34 -4.21 -36.85
N ASP A 217 -39.77 -4.64 -37.96
CA ASP A 217 -38.49 -4.14 -38.45
C ASP A 217 -38.71 -2.92 -39.32
N VAL A 218 -37.81 -1.95 -39.19
CA VAL A 218 -37.79 -0.72 -39.95
C VAL A 218 -36.49 -0.63 -40.71
N LYS A 219 -36.61 -0.20 -41.97
CA LYS A 219 -35.49 0.13 -42.83
C LYS A 219 -35.67 1.55 -43.35
N LEU A 220 -34.64 2.37 -43.19
CA LEU A 220 -34.60 3.77 -43.58
C LEU A 220 -33.52 3.97 -44.64
N ASN A 221 -33.80 4.79 -45.65
CA ASN A 221 -32.86 5.11 -46.71
C ASN A 221 -32.51 6.61 -46.74
N PHE A 222 -31.22 6.89 -46.81
CA PHE A 222 -30.63 8.22 -46.92
C PHE A 222 -29.87 8.29 -48.24
N ALA A 223 -30.55 8.78 -49.28
CA ALA A 223 -30.00 8.93 -50.63
C ALA A 223 -29.35 10.31 -50.88
N GLU A 224 -29.47 11.25 -49.95
CA GLU A 224 -28.92 12.59 -50.02
C GLU A 224 -28.49 13.07 -48.63
N ASP A 225 -27.55 14.02 -48.60
CA ASP A 225 -27.14 14.71 -47.37
C ASP A 225 -28.33 15.45 -46.75
N GLY A 226 -28.44 15.40 -45.44
CA GLY A 226 -29.52 16.07 -44.72
C GLY A 226 -29.87 15.42 -43.40
N SER A 227 -30.76 16.08 -42.67
CA SER A 227 -31.27 15.63 -41.38
C SER A 227 -32.68 15.09 -41.52
N LYS A 228 -32.96 13.92 -40.95
CA LYS A 228 -34.29 13.31 -40.89
C LYS A 228 -34.58 12.83 -39.47
N LEU A 229 -35.77 13.14 -38.97
CA LEU A 229 -36.24 12.70 -37.65
C LEU A 229 -37.03 11.39 -37.74
N LEU A 230 -36.66 10.42 -36.90
CA LEU A 230 -37.47 9.26 -36.55
C LEU A 230 -38.06 9.49 -35.16
N SER A 231 -39.38 9.50 -35.04
CA SER A 231 -40.09 9.62 -33.76
C SER A 231 -40.87 8.36 -33.47
N THR A 232 -40.64 7.78 -32.29
CA THR A 232 -41.36 6.61 -31.80
C THR A 232 -42.05 6.95 -30.49
N LYS A 233 -43.39 6.89 -30.48
CA LYS A 233 -44.18 7.12 -29.27
C LYS A 233 -44.24 5.84 -28.43
N LEU A 234 -43.58 5.86 -27.28
CA LEU A 234 -43.46 4.72 -26.37
C LEU A 234 -44.69 4.65 -25.46
N ILE A 235 -45.46 3.56 -25.56
CA ILE A 235 -46.72 3.41 -24.80
C ILE A 235 -46.50 2.73 -23.47
N ASP A 236 -45.76 1.63 -23.48
CA ASP A 236 -45.41 0.89 -22.27
C ASP A 236 -44.16 0.06 -22.53
N ALA A 237 -43.38 -0.25 -21.50
CA ALA A 237 -42.19 -1.09 -21.66
C ALA A 237 -42.62 -2.57 -21.70
N THR A 238 -42.79 -3.13 -22.90
CA THR A 238 -43.38 -4.46 -23.07
C THR A 238 -42.39 -5.62 -22.96
N ILE A 239 -41.10 -5.32 -22.92
CA ILE A 239 -40.04 -6.32 -22.82
C ILE A 239 -39.62 -6.37 -21.35
N LEU A 240 -40.15 -7.38 -20.63
CA LEU A 240 -39.85 -7.53 -19.22
C LEU A 240 -38.35 -7.71 -19.01
N ASP A 241 -37.81 -6.99 -18.03
CA ASP A 241 -36.44 -7.19 -17.61
C ASP A 241 -36.33 -8.58 -16.98
N PRO A 242 -35.49 -9.49 -17.51
CA PRO A 242 -35.22 -10.75 -16.82
C PRO A 242 -34.67 -10.50 -15.41
N ASN A 243 -33.93 -9.40 -15.22
CA ASN A 243 -33.42 -9.04 -13.92
C ASN A 243 -34.54 -8.57 -12.96
N LEU A 244 -35.71 -8.13 -13.46
CA LEU A 244 -36.90 -7.87 -12.64
C LEU A 244 -37.65 -9.17 -12.27
N GLN A 245 -37.59 -10.22 -13.11
CA GLN A 245 -38.22 -11.53 -12.83
C GLN A 245 -37.42 -12.38 -11.83
N ASP A 246 -36.10 -12.20 -11.78
CA ASP A 246 -35.23 -12.74 -10.73
C ASP A 246 -35.34 -11.96 -9.41
N GLY A 247 -36.25 -11.00 -9.35
CA GLY A 247 -36.33 -10.04 -8.27
C GLY A 247 -35.09 -9.16 -8.26
N PHE A 248 -35.18 -8.01 -8.94
CA PHE A 248 -34.84 -6.75 -8.27
C PHE A 248 -35.88 -6.47 -7.16
N ASP A 249 -36.01 -7.45 -6.28
CA ASP A 249 -36.20 -7.27 -4.87
C ASP A 249 -34.78 -7.06 -4.35
N THR A 250 -34.64 -6.20 -3.37
CA THR A 250 -33.47 -6.16 -2.50
C THR A 250 -33.33 -7.46 -1.71
N ASN A 251 -33.52 -8.67 -2.29
CA ASN A 251 -33.52 -10.00 -1.69
C ASN A 251 -34.08 -11.04 -2.70
N ASP A 252 -33.25 -11.87 -3.35
CA ASP A 252 -33.72 -13.07 -4.09
C ASP A 252 -34.41 -14.05 -3.13
N SER A 253 -35.72 -13.85 -2.89
CA SER A 253 -36.53 -14.62 -1.93
C SER A 253 -36.64 -16.12 -2.23
N SER A 254 -36.11 -16.61 -3.37
CA SER A 254 -36.04 -18.03 -3.71
C SER A 254 -34.81 -18.73 -3.14
N LEU A 255 -33.74 -17.97 -2.86
CA LEU A 255 -32.59 -18.43 -2.10
C LEU A 255 -32.82 -18.23 -0.59
N PRO A 256 -32.23 -19.05 0.30
CA PRO A 256 -32.23 -18.77 1.73
C PRO A 256 -31.66 -17.37 2.00
N LEU A 257 -32.24 -16.63 2.96
CA LEU A 257 -31.88 -15.23 3.28
C LEU A 257 -30.36 -15.02 3.38
N GLY A 258 -29.64 -15.97 3.98
CA GLY A 258 -28.18 -15.94 4.05
C GLY A 258 -27.43 -15.93 2.73
N ALA A 259 -27.93 -16.64 1.72
CA ALA A 259 -27.32 -16.67 0.38
C ALA A 259 -27.48 -15.32 -0.34
N GLN A 260 -28.63 -14.68 -0.14
CA GLN A 260 -28.95 -13.36 -0.68
C GLN A 260 -28.04 -12.30 -0.05
N LEU A 261 -27.89 -12.35 1.27
CA LEU A 261 -27.01 -11.46 2.04
C LEU A 261 -25.53 -11.67 1.67
N ILE A 262 -25.08 -12.90 1.41
CA ILE A 262 -23.74 -13.18 0.85
C ILE A 262 -23.58 -12.61 -0.55
N GLY A 263 -24.64 -12.63 -1.37
CA GLY A 263 -24.61 -12.11 -2.73
C GLY A 263 -24.49 -10.59 -2.82
N LYS A 264 -24.97 -9.87 -1.80
CA LYS A 264 -24.98 -8.39 -1.73
C LYS A 264 -23.73 -7.77 -1.11
N ASN A 265 -22.81 -8.58 -0.62
CA ASN A 265 -21.59 -8.13 0.04
C ASN A 265 -20.37 -8.63 -0.72
N ASP A 266 -19.18 -8.14 -0.36
CA ASP A 266 -17.95 -8.49 -1.05
C ASP A 266 -17.48 -9.94 -0.81
N CYS A 267 -18.19 -10.73 0.01
CA CYS A 267 -17.84 -12.09 0.38
C CYS A 267 -17.43 -12.98 -0.80
N LYS A 268 -18.06 -12.80 -1.98
CA LYS A 268 -17.74 -13.55 -3.21
C LYS A 268 -16.39 -13.19 -3.84
N THR A 269 -15.81 -12.05 -3.48
CA THR A 269 -14.46 -11.60 -3.86
C THR A 269 -13.41 -12.60 -3.37
N CYS A 270 -13.62 -13.15 -2.17
CA CYS A 270 -12.68 -14.06 -1.52
C CYS A 270 -13.18 -15.50 -1.44
N HIS A 271 -14.50 -15.74 -1.44
CA HIS A 271 -15.09 -17.06 -1.22
C HIS A 271 -15.98 -17.53 -2.39
N ASN A 272 -15.87 -18.80 -2.75
CA ASN A 272 -16.75 -19.45 -3.72
C ASN A 272 -17.56 -20.59 -3.07
N THR A 273 -18.71 -20.97 -3.62
CA THR A 273 -19.56 -22.04 -3.02
C THR A 273 -18.82 -23.37 -2.89
N ILE A 274 -18.05 -23.78 -3.91
CA ILE A 274 -17.49 -25.14 -4.00
C ILE A 274 -15.96 -25.15 -3.94
N LYS A 275 -15.29 -24.20 -4.63
CA LYS A 275 -13.82 -24.18 -4.80
C LYS A 275 -13.16 -23.13 -3.91
N GLN A 276 -11.96 -23.40 -3.41
CA GLN A 276 -11.19 -22.41 -2.67
C GLN A 276 -10.64 -21.34 -3.62
N THR A 277 -10.68 -20.08 -3.19
CA THR A 277 -10.22 -18.88 -3.93
C THR A 277 -9.21 -18.13 -3.05
N ILE A 278 -9.36 -16.82 -2.78
CA ILE A 278 -8.51 -16.10 -1.80
C ILE A 278 -8.73 -16.67 -0.39
N GLY A 279 -10.00 -16.86 -0.05
CA GLY A 279 -10.48 -17.58 1.13
C GLY A 279 -11.04 -18.98 0.78
N PRO A 280 -11.38 -19.77 1.81
CA PRO A 280 -11.98 -21.11 1.64
C PRO A 280 -13.32 -21.08 0.91
N SER A 281 -13.72 -22.19 0.31
CA SER A 281 -15.08 -22.30 -0.22
C SER A 281 -16.14 -22.33 0.90
N TYR A 282 -17.37 -21.88 0.64
CA TYR A 282 -18.46 -22.00 1.62
C TYR A 282 -18.69 -23.46 2.03
N MET A 283 -18.58 -24.41 1.10
CA MET A 283 -18.59 -25.83 1.43
C MET A 283 -17.39 -26.26 2.28
N ALA A 284 -16.21 -25.69 2.09
CA ALA A 284 -15.05 -25.97 2.94
C ALA A 284 -15.24 -25.39 4.35
N ILE A 285 -15.84 -24.21 4.47
CA ILE A 285 -16.25 -23.62 5.76
C ILE A 285 -17.29 -24.53 6.43
N ALA A 286 -18.34 -24.93 5.71
CA ALA A 286 -19.39 -25.83 6.20
C ALA A 286 -18.87 -27.20 6.61
N LYS A 287 -17.79 -27.69 5.96
CA LYS A 287 -17.11 -28.94 6.32
C LYS A 287 -16.12 -28.79 7.48
N LYS A 288 -15.49 -27.62 7.63
CA LYS A 288 -14.50 -27.35 8.69
C LYS A 288 -15.17 -27.06 10.05
N TYR A 289 -16.34 -26.42 10.05
CA TYR A 289 -17.04 -26.02 11.26
C TYR A 289 -18.34 -26.83 11.43
N GLN A 290 -18.55 -27.38 12.63
CA GLN A 290 -19.82 -28.05 12.96
C GLN A 290 -20.96 -27.02 13.05
N HIS A 291 -22.16 -27.40 12.60
CA HIS A 291 -23.35 -26.55 12.67
C HIS A 291 -23.86 -26.41 14.13
N THR A 292 -23.26 -25.50 14.89
CA THR A 292 -23.67 -25.11 16.27
C THR A 292 -23.89 -23.59 16.36
N GLU A 293 -24.66 -23.14 17.36
CA GLU A 293 -24.92 -21.71 17.58
C GLU A 293 -23.62 -20.93 17.88
N GLU A 294 -22.66 -21.53 18.60
CA GLU A 294 -21.38 -20.90 18.90
C GLU A 294 -20.53 -20.68 17.63
N ASN A 295 -20.48 -21.67 16.72
CA ASN A 295 -19.77 -21.50 15.44
C ASN A 295 -20.50 -20.52 14.52
N ALA A 296 -21.83 -20.47 14.57
CA ALA A 296 -22.61 -19.49 13.83
C ALA A 296 -22.28 -18.05 14.26
N ILE A 297 -22.25 -17.80 15.58
CA ILE A 297 -21.88 -16.51 16.17
C ILE A 297 -20.42 -16.15 15.87
N MET A 298 -19.50 -17.11 15.97
CA MET A 298 -18.08 -16.90 15.68
C MET A 298 -17.84 -16.53 14.21
N LEU A 299 -18.41 -17.27 13.26
CA LEU A 299 -18.26 -17.00 11.83
C LEU A 299 -18.95 -15.68 11.44
N ALA A 300 -20.12 -15.37 12.02
CA ALA A 300 -20.80 -14.09 11.82
C ALA A 300 -19.93 -12.92 12.31
N GLY A 301 -19.35 -13.05 13.51
CA GLY A 301 -18.40 -12.08 14.05
C GLY A 301 -17.14 -11.95 13.20
N LYS A 302 -16.68 -13.04 12.58
CA LYS A 302 -15.52 -13.03 11.69
C LYS A 302 -15.82 -12.31 10.38
N ILE A 303 -16.98 -12.52 9.78
CA ILE A 303 -17.46 -11.76 8.60
C ILE A 303 -17.52 -10.27 8.94
N LYS A 304 -18.09 -9.92 10.09
CA LYS A 304 -18.24 -8.52 10.55
C LYS A 304 -16.91 -7.79 10.76
N LYS A 305 -15.91 -8.48 11.30
CA LYS A 305 -14.66 -7.87 11.79
C LYS A 305 -13.49 -8.10 10.84
N GLY A 306 -13.71 -8.93 9.83
CA GLY A 306 -12.66 -9.45 8.99
C GLY A 306 -11.78 -10.43 9.76
N GLY A 307 -10.73 -10.92 9.11
CA GLY A 307 -9.72 -11.73 9.78
C GLY A 307 -8.85 -12.50 8.81
N SER A 308 -7.61 -12.73 9.19
CA SER A 308 -6.65 -13.50 8.43
C SER A 308 -6.36 -14.86 9.07
N GLY A 309 -5.64 -15.71 8.35
CA GLY A 309 -4.87 -16.82 8.89
C GLY A 309 -5.54 -18.21 8.80
N VAL A 310 -6.87 -18.37 8.96
CA VAL A 310 -7.45 -19.71 9.31
C VAL A 310 -7.34 -20.70 8.15
N TRP A 311 -7.09 -20.16 6.97
CA TRP A 311 -6.98 -20.86 5.71
C TRP A 311 -5.77 -20.37 4.89
N GLY A 312 -4.76 -19.77 5.56
CA GLY A 312 -3.59 -19.13 4.97
C GLY A 312 -3.44 -17.64 5.36
N GLU A 313 -2.35 -16.99 4.96
CA GLU A 313 -1.99 -15.60 5.32
C GLU A 313 -2.94 -14.52 4.78
N GLN A 314 -3.86 -14.90 3.89
CA GLN A 314 -4.82 -14.00 3.26
C GLN A 314 -5.82 -13.43 4.26
N VAL A 315 -6.06 -12.11 4.18
CA VAL A 315 -6.94 -11.35 5.08
C VAL A 315 -8.34 -11.26 4.47
N MET A 316 -9.37 -11.67 5.21
CA MET A 316 -10.76 -11.40 4.87
C MET A 316 -11.15 -10.00 5.33
N THR A 317 -11.73 -9.20 4.43
CA THR A 317 -12.21 -7.84 4.70
C THR A 317 -13.28 -7.82 5.79
N ALA A 318 -13.27 -6.78 6.61
CA ALA A 318 -14.28 -6.56 7.63
C ALA A 318 -15.56 -5.98 7.02
N HIS A 319 -16.70 -6.48 7.48
CA HIS A 319 -18.04 -5.99 7.11
C HIS A 319 -18.80 -5.41 8.32
N PRO A 320 -18.29 -4.37 9.01
CA PRO A 320 -18.88 -3.85 10.25
C PRO A 320 -20.30 -3.30 10.07
N GLU A 321 -20.66 -2.91 8.85
CA GLU A 321 -21.95 -2.37 8.44
C GLU A 321 -23.08 -3.42 8.34
N ILE A 322 -22.78 -4.72 8.27
CA ILE A 322 -23.82 -5.76 8.22
C ILE A 322 -24.39 -6.01 9.62
N LEU A 323 -25.73 -6.08 9.73
CA LEU A 323 -26.43 -6.35 10.99
C LEU A 323 -26.14 -7.77 11.51
N ASP A 324 -26.07 -7.95 12.83
CA ASP A 324 -25.74 -9.25 13.44
C ASP A 324 -26.73 -10.36 13.08
N ASN A 325 -28.00 -10.02 12.89
CA ASN A 325 -29.02 -10.98 12.46
C ASN A 325 -28.79 -11.43 11.01
N ASP A 326 -28.37 -10.51 10.13
CA ASP A 326 -28.10 -10.81 8.72
C ASP A 326 -26.85 -11.69 8.59
N LEU A 327 -25.81 -11.42 9.37
CA LEU A 327 -24.61 -12.25 9.44
C LEU A 327 -24.91 -13.68 9.92
N LYS A 328 -25.81 -13.85 10.89
CA LYS A 328 -26.25 -15.17 11.35
C LYS A 328 -26.97 -15.94 10.25
N GLU A 329 -27.83 -15.26 9.49
CA GLU A 329 -28.52 -15.85 8.34
C GLU A 329 -27.51 -16.28 7.25
N MET A 330 -26.51 -15.44 6.94
CA MET A 330 -25.41 -15.76 6.02
C MET A 330 -24.67 -17.05 6.41
N VAL A 331 -24.31 -17.17 7.69
CA VAL A 331 -23.62 -18.36 8.20
C VAL A 331 -24.52 -19.60 8.24
N SER A 332 -25.80 -19.43 8.58
CA SER A 332 -26.78 -20.53 8.55
C SER A 332 -26.91 -21.11 7.14
N TYR A 333 -26.92 -20.25 6.11
CA TYR A 333 -26.87 -20.71 4.73
C TYR A 333 -25.57 -21.44 4.40
N ILE A 334 -24.40 -20.94 4.84
CA ILE A 334 -23.12 -21.64 4.63
C ILE A 334 -23.17 -23.05 5.21
N PHE A 335 -23.66 -23.22 6.45
CA PHE A 335 -23.80 -24.55 7.04
C PHE A 335 -24.74 -25.47 6.27
N SER A 336 -25.81 -24.92 5.68
CA SER A 336 -26.76 -25.71 4.87
C SER A 336 -26.13 -26.33 3.61
N LEU A 337 -24.97 -25.85 3.16
CA LEU A 337 -24.22 -26.39 2.01
C LEU A 337 -23.43 -27.67 2.35
N GLY A 338 -23.40 -28.05 3.64
CA GLY A 338 -22.57 -29.14 4.17
C GLY A 338 -23.25 -30.51 4.34
N ASP A 339 -24.56 -30.64 4.10
CA ASP A 339 -25.31 -31.86 4.44
C ASP A 339 -24.97 -33.07 3.54
N PHE A 340 -24.01 -33.90 3.99
CA PHE A 340 -24.02 -35.35 3.85
C PHE A 340 -23.22 -36.00 5.00
N GLU A 341 -23.96 -36.69 5.87
CA GLU A 341 -23.63 -37.65 6.94
C GLU A 341 -22.21 -37.67 7.55
N GLY A 342 -22.14 -37.38 8.85
CA GLY A 342 -21.05 -37.78 9.73
C GLY A 342 -21.39 -37.53 11.19
N GLU A 343 -21.64 -38.60 11.94
CA GLU A 343 -22.05 -38.60 13.34
C GLU A 343 -21.17 -37.75 14.26
N VAL A 344 -21.86 -37.06 15.16
CA VAL A 344 -21.34 -36.23 16.24
C VAL A 344 -20.60 -37.11 17.25
N ALA A 345 -19.29 -36.92 17.38
CA ALA A 345 -18.57 -37.17 18.61
C ALA A 345 -18.26 -35.82 19.27
N ALA A 346 -19.21 -35.34 20.07
CA ALA A 346 -19.02 -34.21 20.95
C ALA A 346 -17.95 -34.56 21.99
N THR A 347 -16.88 -33.79 22.02
CA THR A 347 -16.06 -33.61 23.22
C THR A 347 -15.66 -32.13 23.31
N SER A 348 -16.64 -31.25 23.47
CA SER A 348 -16.39 -29.99 24.18
C SER A 348 -16.45 -30.31 25.67
N ASN A 349 -15.29 -30.34 26.32
CA ASN A 349 -15.24 -30.12 27.75
C ASN A 349 -15.47 -28.61 27.97
N GLU A 350 -16.73 -28.18 27.97
CA GLU A 350 -17.09 -26.91 28.58
C GLU A 350 -16.84 -27.04 30.09
N SER A 351 -15.80 -26.38 30.59
CA SER A 351 -15.79 -26.00 31.99
C SER A 351 -16.85 -24.91 32.17
N GLU A 352 -18.03 -25.28 32.67
CA GLU A 352 -19.07 -24.32 33.09
C GLU A 352 -18.62 -23.43 34.27
N ALA A 353 -17.50 -23.77 34.92
CA ALA A 353 -16.98 -23.07 36.09
C ALA A 353 -16.10 -21.88 35.70
N MET A 354 -16.36 -20.73 36.34
CA MET A 354 -15.50 -19.55 36.27
C MET A 354 -14.14 -19.85 36.90
N ILE A 355 -13.07 -19.62 36.15
CA ILE A 355 -11.69 -19.72 36.64
C ILE A 355 -11.47 -18.55 37.58
N SER A 356 -11.17 -18.84 38.84
CA SER A 356 -10.86 -17.81 39.84
C SER A 356 -9.51 -17.16 39.53
N ALA A 357 -9.40 -15.87 39.81
CA ALA A 357 -8.12 -15.17 39.74
C ALA A 357 -7.19 -15.61 40.88
N GLU A 358 -5.87 -15.52 40.66
CA GLU A 358 -4.88 -15.70 41.70
C GLU A 358 -4.73 -14.43 42.54
N GLU A 359 -4.55 -14.58 43.86
CA GLU A 359 -4.16 -13.49 44.75
C GLU A 359 -2.63 -13.31 44.67
N LEU A 360 -2.19 -12.29 43.92
CA LEU A 360 -0.78 -11.97 43.71
C LEU A 360 -0.43 -10.61 44.33
N ASP A 361 0.81 -10.46 44.79
CA ASP A 361 1.38 -9.17 45.13
C ASP A 361 1.84 -8.48 43.84
N GLU A 362 1.10 -7.47 43.39
CA GLU A 362 1.38 -6.72 42.16
C GLU A 362 2.79 -6.12 42.14
N ASN A 363 3.42 -5.89 43.30
CA ASN A 363 4.80 -5.39 43.37
C ASN A 363 5.84 -6.41 42.90
N ASN A 364 5.47 -7.70 42.84
CA ASN A 364 6.34 -8.78 42.35
C ASN A 364 6.04 -9.15 40.90
N LEU A 365 5.11 -8.45 40.23
CA LEU A 365 4.79 -8.67 38.83
C LEU A 365 5.57 -7.71 37.93
N ILE A 366 6.16 -8.26 36.87
CA ILE A 366 6.92 -7.52 35.87
C ILE A 366 6.26 -7.76 34.50
N PRO A 367 6.13 -6.75 33.62
CA PRO A 367 5.50 -6.93 32.30
C PRO A 367 6.15 -8.01 31.44
N GLY A 368 5.35 -8.65 30.58
CA GLY A 368 5.79 -9.67 29.63
C GLY A 368 5.83 -11.10 30.20
N ALA A 369 5.99 -12.08 29.32
CA ALA A 369 5.97 -13.51 29.65
C ALA A 369 7.38 -14.10 29.74
N MET A 370 7.64 -14.96 30.73
CA MET A 370 8.90 -15.70 30.83
C MET A 370 8.97 -16.79 29.77
N THR A 371 9.75 -16.57 28.71
CA THR A 371 9.93 -17.49 27.59
C THR A 371 11.26 -18.21 27.65
N ARG A 372 11.25 -19.53 27.43
CA ARG A 372 12.40 -20.42 27.39
C ARG A 372 12.37 -21.23 26.11
N VAL A 373 13.48 -21.28 25.39
CA VAL A 373 13.63 -22.03 24.12
C VAL A 373 14.53 -23.23 24.33
N PHE A 374 14.22 -24.32 23.63
CA PHE A 374 14.88 -25.61 23.71
C PHE A 374 15.18 -26.11 22.31
N SER A 375 16.37 -26.67 22.10
CA SER A 375 16.63 -27.47 20.90
C SER A 375 15.91 -28.81 21.03
N ILE A 376 15.28 -29.26 19.94
CA ILE A 376 14.58 -30.53 19.88
C ILE A 376 15.24 -31.47 18.85
N PRO A 377 15.08 -32.80 18.98
CA PRO A 377 15.57 -33.75 17.98
C PRO A 377 14.98 -33.50 16.59
N LYS A 378 15.79 -33.69 15.56
CA LYS A 378 15.37 -33.56 14.16
C LYS A 378 14.22 -34.49 13.79
N GLY A 379 13.27 -33.97 12.99
CA GLY A 379 12.20 -34.77 12.38
C GLY A 379 11.11 -35.20 13.37
N LEU A 380 10.94 -34.47 14.47
CA LEU A 380 9.78 -34.64 15.34
C LEU A 380 8.51 -34.13 14.65
N ALA A 381 7.43 -34.92 14.75
CA ALA A 381 6.14 -34.56 14.17
C ALA A 381 5.17 -33.88 15.15
N LYS A 382 5.56 -33.78 16.42
CA LYS A 382 4.75 -33.25 17.54
C LYS A 382 5.64 -32.68 18.63
N MET A 383 5.05 -31.84 19.47
CA MET A 383 5.65 -31.29 20.67
C MET A 383 6.29 -32.40 21.53
N PRO A 384 7.59 -32.30 21.87
CA PRO A 384 8.23 -33.30 22.71
C PRO A 384 7.72 -33.21 24.16
N GLY A 385 7.41 -34.37 24.75
CA GLY A 385 7.06 -34.43 26.17
C GLY A 385 8.24 -34.05 27.08
N ASN A 386 7.94 -33.46 28.24
CA ASN A 386 8.89 -33.08 29.30
C ASN A 386 9.90 -31.98 28.95
N LEU A 387 9.55 -31.01 28.08
CA LEU A 387 10.40 -29.86 27.75
C LEU A 387 10.89 -29.09 28.99
N GLU A 388 10.03 -28.90 30.00
CA GLU A 388 10.39 -28.21 31.25
C GLU A 388 11.50 -28.91 32.06
N SER A 389 11.77 -30.20 31.80
CA SER A 389 12.88 -30.94 32.42
C SER A 389 14.22 -30.76 31.69
N LYS A 390 14.21 -30.15 30.50
CA LYS A 390 15.39 -29.88 29.68
C LYS A 390 16.02 -28.56 30.09
N LYS A 391 17.31 -28.42 29.78
CA LYS A 391 17.99 -27.13 29.92
C LYS A 391 17.64 -26.25 28.72
N PRO A 392 17.12 -25.03 28.92
CA PRO A 392 16.90 -24.11 27.81
C PRO A 392 18.21 -23.68 27.16
N ILE A 393 18.15 -23.39 25.86
CA ILE A 393 19.24 -22.82 25.06
C ILE A 393 19.13 -21.29 24.96
N MET A 394 17.92 -20.74 25.13
CA MET A 394 17.63 -19.31 25.20
C MET A 394 16.55 -19.08 26.26
N ALA A 395 16.57 -17.93 26.90
CA ALA A 395 15.53 -17.53 27.85
C ALA A 395 15.49 -16.01 27.99
N GLY A 396 14.30 -15.46 28.18
CA GLY A 396 14.08 -14.02 28.33
C GLY A 396 12.59 -13.70 28.42
N ILE A 397 12.27 -12.41 28.43
CA ILE A 397 10.88 -11.95 28.62
C ILE A 397 10.30 -11.53 27.28
N LEU A 398 9.27 -12.23 26.81
CA LEU A 398 8.57 -11.89 25.58
C LEU A 398 7.41 -10.93 25.90
N PRO A 399 7.40 -9.70 25.37
CA PRO A 399 6.39 -8.70 25.74
C PRO A 399 4.99 -9.05 25.20
N GLU A 400 4.92 -9.66 24.02
CA GLU A 400 3.68 -10.07 23.36
C GLU A 400 3.93 -11.17 22.33
N PHE A 401 2.86 -11.82 21.85
CA PHE A 401 2.91 -12.85 20.82
C PHE A 401 2.29 -12.32 19.51
N ASN A 402 2.92 -11.29 18.94
CA ASN A 402 2.39 -10.54 17.81
C ASN A 402 2.95 -11.02 16.48
N ASN A 403 2.24 -11.94 15.80
CA ASN A 403 2.56 -12.41 14.45
C ASN A 403 4.06 -12.73 14.26
N ILE A 404 4.67 -13.39 15.25
CA ILE A 404 6.09 -13.70 15.25
C ILE A 404 6.34 -14.65 14.08
N SER A 405 7.12 -14.22 13.09
CA SER A 405 7.28 -14.93 11.82
C SER A 405 8.72 -14.85 11.32
N GLY A 406 9.15 -15.80 10.48
CA GLY A 406 10.40 -15.68 9.71
C GLY A 406 11.59 -15.10 10.51
N GLY A 407 12.04 -13.90 10.15
CA GLY A 407 13.15 -13.21 10.80
C GLY A 407 12.94 -12.79 12.26
N ASP A 408 11.69 -12.71 12.75
CA ASP A 408 11.40 -12.38 14.16
C ASP A 408 11.94 -13.45 15.13
N PHE A 409 12.03 -14.71 14.67
CA PHE A 409 12.65 -15.81 15.41
C PHE A 409 14.19 -15.74 15.42
N ARG A 410 14.78 -14.77 14.73
CA ARG A 410 16.23 -14.53 14.64
C ARG A 410 16.98 -15.79 14.20
N GLU A 411 17.83 -16.34 15.05
CA GLU A 411 18.70 -17.49 14.75
C GLU A 411 17.97 -18.85 14.81
N LEU A 412 16.69 -18.85 15.21
CA LEU A 412 15.87 -20.04 15.32
C LEU A 412 15.22 -20.36 13.97
N GLU A 413 15.76 -21.37 13.29
CA GLU A 413 15.24 -21.83 11.99
C GLU A 413 14.29 -23.03 12.15
N ASP A 414 14.86 -24.22 12.34
CA ASP A 414 14.15 -25.49 12.46
C ASP A 414 14.52 -26.20 13.77
N ASP A 415 13.75 -27.23 14.13
CA ASP A 415 14.03 -28.13 15.24
C ASP A 415 14.21 -27.42 16.61
N PHE A 416 13.30 -26.49 16.94
CA PHE A 416 13.23 -25.86 18.27
C PHE A 416 11.83 -25.89 18.87
N ALA A 417 11.75 -25.71 20.19
CA ALA A 417 10.50 -25.50 20.91
C ALA A 417 10.65 -24.38 21.93
N LEU A 418 9.58 -23.68 22.25
CA LEU A 418 9.53 -22.68 23.31
C LEU A 418 8.39 -22.93 24.28
N ILE A 419 8.62 -22.53 25.53
CA ILE A 419 7.62 -22.46 26.59
C ILE A 419 7.60 -21.04 27.12
N SER A 420 6.45 -20.39 27.11
CA SER A 420 6.23 -19.07 27.69
C SER A 420 5.23 -19.15 28.84
N THR A 421 5.58 -18.65 30.02
CA THR A 421 4.73 -18.63 31.22
C THR A 421 4.52 -17.21 31.72
N GLY A 422 3.39 -16.98 32.38
CA GLY A 422 3.10 -15.70 33.02
C GLY A 422 1.66 -15.62 33.49
N TYR A 423 1.16 -14.41 33.61
CA TYR A 423 -0.17 -14.05 34.07
C TYR A 423 -0.83 -13.09 33.08
N ILE A 424 -2.10 -13.32 32.81
CA ILE A 424 -2.97 -12.42 32.06
C ILE A 424 -3.85 -11.68 33.07
N TYR A 425 -3.82 -10.35 33.07
CA TYR A 425 -4.74 -9.54 33.85
C TYR A 425 -6.08 -9.38 33.14
N ASN A 426 -7.15 -9.67 33.86
CA ASN A 426 -8.53 -9.49 33.43
C ASN A 426 -9.21 -8.47 34.34
N ASP A 427 -9.77 -7.39 33.79
CA ASP A 427 -10.23 -6.23 34.55
C ASP A 427 -11.63 -6.40 35.17
N LYS A 428 -12.39 -7.39 34.70
CA LYS A 428 -13.75 -7.73 35.16
C LYS A 428 -14.10 -9.21 34.92
N ASP A 429 -15.09 -9.71 35.63
CA ASP A 429 -15.68 -11.02 35.39
C ASP A 429 -16.29 -11.08 33.97
N GLN A 430 -15.77 -11.93 33.08
CA GLN A 430 -16.25 -12.02 31.71
C GLN A 430 -15.89 -13.33 30.98
N ASN A 431 -16.55 -13.57 29.85
CA ASN A 431 -16.09 -14.53 28.86
C ASN A 431 -14.93 -13.95 28.05
N ILE A 432 -13.87 -14.71 27.83
CA ILE A 432 -12.78 -14.35 26.91
C ILE A 432 -12.62 -15.46 25.89
N ASP A 433 -12.66 -15.09 24.61
CA ASP A 433 -12.25 -15.98 23.55
C ASP A 433 -10.73 -15.88 23.36
N PHE A 434 -10.02 -16.99 23.48
CA PHE A 434 -8.59 -17.09 23.13
C PHE A 434 -8.42 -17.76 21.78
N ARG A 435 -7.38 -17.34 21.05
CA ARG A 435 -6.99 -17.86 19.74
C ARG A 435 -5.47 -17.96 19.66
N ILE A 436 -4.95 -19.10 19.21
CA ILE A 436 -3.53 -19.27 18.89
C ILE A 436 -3.34 -19.65 17.43
N TRP A 437 -2.34 -19.06 16.79
CA TRP A 437 -1.86 -19.36 15.45
C TRP A 437 -0.48 -19.99 15.51
N SER A 438 -0.24 -21.03 14.71
CA SER A 438 1.12 -21.55 14.55
C SER A 438 1.33 -22.29 13.23
N ASP A 439 2.54 -22.20 12.66
CA ASP A 439 2.94 -22.99 11.48
C ASP A 439 3.04 -24.48 11.82
N ASP A 440 3.83 -24.83 12.84
CA ASP A 440 3.82 -26.17 13.45
C ASP A 440 3.05 -26.14 14.78
N GLY A 441 3.39 -27.00 15.74
CA GLY A 441 2.52 -27.24 16.90
C GLY A 441 2.54 -26.15 17.96
N SER A 442 1.37 -25.82 18.50
CA SER A 442 1.26 -24.96 19.69
C SER A 442 0.17 -25.40 20.68
N LYS A 443 0.29 -24.99 21.94
CA LYS A 443 -0.70 -25.26 23.02
C LYS A 443 -0.85 -24.05 23.92
N LEU A 444 -2.07 -23.78 24.38
CA LEU A 444 -2.37 -22.80 25.42
C LEU A 444 -2.94 -23.50 26.65
N TYR A 445 -2.38 -23.17 27.82
CA TYR A 445 -2.86 -23.61 29.12
C TYR A 445 -3.25 -22.40 29.96
N LEU A 446 -4.30 -22.55 30.77
CA LEU A 446 -4.66 -21.60 31.84
C LEU A 446 -4.75 -22.35 33.16
N HIS A 447 -4.09 -21.85 34.21
CA HIS A 447 -4.01 -22.51 35.53
C HIS A 447 -3.54 -23.99 35.46
N GLY A 448 -2.75 -24.32 34.43
CA GLY A 448 -2.26 -25.68 34.17
C GLY A 448 -3.22 -26.57 33.36
N ASP A 449 -4.47 -26.14 33.16
CA ASP A 449 -5.44 -26.85 32.33
C ASP A 449 -5.22 -26.52 30.85
N LEU A 450 -5.22 -27.54 29.98
CA LEU A 450 -5.07 -27.37 28.53
C LEU A 450 -6.35 -26.76 27.95
N VAL A 451 -6.25 -25.55 27.41
CA VAL A 451 -7.37 -24.78 26.86
C VAL A 451 -7.40 -24.88 25.34
N ILE A 452 -6.24 -24.83 24.67
CA ILE A 452 -6.12 -24.99 23.22
C ILE A 452 -5.00 -25.97 22.89
N ASP A 453 -5.28 -26.96 22.04
CA ASP A 453 -4.29 -27.89 21.48
C ASP A 453 -4.25 -27.76 19.94
N ASN A 454 -3.16 -27.20 19.44
CA ASN A 454 -2.83 -27.05 18.02
C ASN A 454 -1.53 -27.78 17.68
N ASP A 455 -1.29 -28.97 18.23
CA ASP A 455 -0.03 -29.72 18.08
C ASP A 455 0.04 -30.58 16.81
N GLY A 456 1.11 -30.45 16.03
CA GLY A 456 1.40 -31.27 14.85
C GLY A 456 2.34 -30.57 13.88
N LEU A 457 2.69 -31.24 12.77
CA LEU A 457 3.29 -30.57 11.62
C LEU A 457 2.18 -30.09 10.69
N HIS A 458 2.16 -28.80 10.39
CA HIS A 458 1.23 -28.19 9.44
C HIS A 458 1.85 -26.91 8.86
N GLY A 459 1.10 -26.17 8.04
CA GLY A 459 1.40 -24.77 7.80
C GLY A 459 0.64 -23.91 8.82
N THR A 460 0.66 -22.59 8.67
CA THR A 460 0.02 -21.67 9.62
C THR A 460 -1.48 -21.97 9.79
N GLU A 461 -1.83 -22.55 10.94
CA GLU A 461 -3.19 -22.94 11.33
C GLU A 461 -3.61 -22.26 12.64
N MET A 462 -4.91 -22.25 12.94
CA MET A 462 -5.48 -21.65 14.15
C MET A 462 -6.41 -22.58 14.93
N LYS A 463 -6.33 -22.45 16.25
CA LYS A 463 -7.29 -23.00 17.20
C LYS A 463 -7.73 -21.93 18.20
N GLN A 464 -8.94 -22.10 18.74
CA GLN A 464 -9.55 -21.17 19.66
C GLN A 464 -10.34 -21.90 20.75
N ALA A 465 -10.58 -21.22 21.87
CA ALA A 465 -11.43 -21.68 22.95
C ALA A 465 -12.00 -20.48 23.72
N THR A 466 -13.19 -20.63 24.29
CA THR A 466 -13.84 -19.64 25.15
C THR A 466 -13.68 -20.06 26.62
N VAL A 467 -13.27 -19.14 27.48
CA VAL A 467 -13.13 -19.38 28.92
C VAL A 467 -13.78 -18.27 29.74
N LYS A 468 -14.33 -18.63 30.91
CA LYS A 468 -14.87 -17.67 31.89
C LYS A 468 -13.80 -17.30 32.90
N LEU A 469 -13.32 -16.06 32.87
CA LEU A 469 -12.32 -15.55 33.80
C LEU A 469 -12.98 -14.59 34.80
N ALA A 470 -12.69 -14.78 36.09
CA ALA A 470 -12.97 -13.77 37.11
C ALA A 470 -12.09 -12.52 36.90
N LYS A 471 -12.44 -11.41 37.53
CA LYS A 471 -11.54 -10.25 37.62
C LYS A 471 -10.25 -10.64 38.37
N GLY A 472 -9.10 -10.33 37.78
CA GLY A 472 -7.78 -10.46 38.40
C GLY A 472 -6.77 -11.17 37.48
N TYR A 473 -5.71 -11.72 38.07
CA TYR A 473 -4.62 -12.36 37.35
C TYR A 473 -4.87 -13.85 37.11
N HIS A 474 -4.59 -14.35 35.91
CA HIS A 474 -4.72 -15.76 35.55
C HIS A 474 -3.43 -16.30 34.98
N ALA A 475 -2.87 -17.34 35.61
CA ALA A 475 -1.68 -18.01 35.11
C ALA A 475 -1.93 -18.62 33.72
N PHE A 476 -1.02 -18.39 32.79
CA PHE A 476 -1.05 -18.98 31.46
C PHE A 476 0.29 -19.62 31.09
N LYS A 477 0.22 -20.60 30.18
CA LYS A 477 1.40 -21.18 29.53
C LYS A 477 1.14 -21.37 28.04
N VAL A 478 2.05 -20.91 27.20
CA VAL A 478 2.10 -21.21 25.77
C VAL A 478 3.26 -22.16 25.50
N GLU A 479 2.99 -23.26 24.81
CA GLU A 479 4.03 -24.13 24.23
C GLU A 479 3.97 -23.98 22.71
N PHE A 480 5.12 -23.85 22.05
CA PHE A 480 5.23 -23.83 20.58
C PHE A 480 6.43 -24.67 20.14
N PHE A 481 6.33 -25.41 19.04
CA PHE A 481 7.47 -26.08 18.42
C PHE A 481 7.48 -25.86 16.91
N GLN A 482 8.68 -25.78 16.37
CA GLN A 482 8.99 -25.68 14.96
C GLN A 482 9.81 -26.90 14.55
N GLY A 483 9.28 -27.70 13.63
CA GLY A 483 9.92 -28.86 13.04
C GLY A 483 10.72 -28.49 11.78
N SER A 484 10.03 -28.03 10.74
CA SER A 484 10.67 -27.64 9.47
C SER A 484 9.76 -26.78 8.59
N GLY A 485 10.31 -25.81 7.86
CA GLY A 485 9.56 -25.06 6.83
C GLY A 485 9.28 -23.62 7.22
N GLY A 486 8.04 -23.16 7.05
CA GLY A 486 7.61 -21.85 7.53
C GLY A 486 7.61 -21.82 9.06
N LYS A 487 7.64 -20.63 9.68
CA LYS A 487 7.54 -20.51 11.14
C LYS A 487 6.71 -19.29 11.50
N PHE A 488 5.69 -19.52 12.33
CA PHE A 488 4.72 -18.51 12.74
C PHE A 488 4.18 -18.80 14.13
N LEU A 489 3.98 -17.77 14.96
CA LEU A 489 3.28 -17.85 16.25
C LEU A 489 2.54 -16.54 16.57
N SER A 490 1.26 -16.64 16.91
CA SER A 490 0.49 -15.49 17.45
C SER A 490 -0.51 -15.94 18.51
N LEU A 491 -0.61 -15.20 19.62
CA LEU A 491 -1.65 -15.38 20.64
C LEU A 491 -2.57 -14.16 20.62
N ASN A 492 -3.85 -14.40 20.47
CA ASN A 492 -4.89 -13.38 20.40
C ASN A 492 -5.97 -13.66 21.44
N TYR A 493 -6.65 -12.59 21.83
CA TYR A 493 -7.82 -12.68 22.69
C TYR A 493 -8.93 -11.74 22.19
N LYS A 494 -10.15 -11.98 22.67
CA LYS A 494 -11.30 -11.11 22.46
C LYS A 494 -12.15 -11.12 23.73
N PRO A 495 -12.09 -10.05 24.54
CA PRO A 495 -12.99 -9.81 25.66
C PRO A 495 -14.47 -9.79 25.23
N GLU A 496 -15.39 -10.01 26.16
CA GLU A 496 -16.83 -10.12 25.89
C GLU A 496 -17.43 -8.84 25.30
N ASP A 497 -16.91 -7.68 25.70
CA ASP A 497 -17.30 -6.36 25.18
C ASP A 497 -16.52 -5.94 23.93
N SER A 498 -15.53 -6.73 23.49
CA SER A 498 -14.76 -6.40 22.30
C SER A 498 -15.39 -6.91 21.02
N ASN A 499 -15.52 -5.98 20.07
CA ASN A 499 -15.89 -6.27 18.71
C ASN A 499 -14.68 -6.52 17.78
N SER A 500 -13.51 -6.89 18.27
CA SER A 500 -12.32 -7.18 17.44
C SER A 500 -11.46 -8.26 18.08
N TRP A 501 -10.85 -9.12 17.27
CA TRP A 501 -9.73 -9.95 17.74
C TRP A 501 -8.48 -9.08 17.80
N GLU A 502 -7.78 -9.13 18.90
CA GLU A 502 -6.54 -8.39 19.08
C GLU A 502 -5.43 -9.35 19.51
N VAL A 503 -4.18 -9.03 19.15
CA VAL A 503 -3.04 -9.68 19.82
C VAL A 503 -3.14 -9.37 21.30
N ILE A 504 -2.85 -10.36 22.14
CA ILE A 504 -2.89 -10.13 23.58
C ILE A 504 -1.97 -8.94 23.95
N PRO A 505 -2.51 -7.83 24.50
CA PRO A 505 -1.74 -6.63 24.72
C PRO A 505 -0.62 -6.87 25.72
N SER A 506 0.55 -6.32 25.44
CA SER A 506 1.71 -6.42 26.36
C SER A 506 1.41 -5.89 27.76
N GLU A 507 0.47 -4.93 27.88
CA GLU A 507 0.07 -4.27 29.12
C GLU A 507 -0.67 -5.19 30.10
N ILE A 508 -1.27 -6.27 29.60
CA ILE A 508 -2.01 -7.23 30.45
C ILE A 508 -1.22 -8.53 30.69
N ILE A 509 -0.02 -8.65 30.14
CA ILE A 509 0.86 -9.80 30.35
C ILE A 509 1.91 -9.43 31.39
N SER A 510 2.09 -10.31 32.37
CA SER A 510 3.16 -10.17 33.37
C SER A 510 3.72 -11.52 33.77
N HIS A 511 4.86 -11.55 34.44
CA HIS A 511 5.45 -12.72 35.07
C HIS A 511 5.85 -12.39 36.50
N HIS A 512 6.02 -13.42 37.33
CA HIS A 512 6.50 -13.21 38.69
C HIS A 512 8.02 -12.97 38.68
N LYS A 513 8.51 -12.02 39.48
CA LYS A 513 9.94 -11.66 39.56
C LYS A 513 10.88 -12.85 39.76
N ASP A 514 10.47 -13.84 40.56
CA ASP A 514 11.28 -15.04 40.81
C ASP A 514 11.51 -15.90 39.55
N GLU A 515 10.64 -15.81 38.53
CA GLU A 515 10.81 -16.53 37.26
C GLU A 515 12.02 -16.03 36.47
N GLN A 516 12.49 -14.79 36.70
CA GLN A 516 13.68 -14.25 36.05
C GLN A 516 14.95 -15.05 36.37
N ALA A 517 14.95 -15.84 37.45
CA ALA A 517 16.02 -16.78 37.75
C ALA A 517 16.26 -17.82 36.62
N TYR A 518 15.26 -18.09 35.78
CA TYR A 518 15.40 -18.95 34.60
C TYR A 518 16.22 -18.33 33.47
N ILE A 519 16.34 -17.00 33.42
CA ILE A 519 17.14 -16.29 32.42
C ILE A 519 18.62 -16.58 32.68
N GLY A 520 19.11 -16.33 33.89
CA GLY A 520 20.52 -16.49 34.23
C GLY A 520 21.42 -15.74 33.24
N ASN A 521 22.31 -16.48 32.55
CA ASN A 521 23.20 -15.94 31.51
C ASN A 521 22.68 -16.21 30.07
N LEU A 522 21.42 -16.64 29.90
CA LEU A 522 20.81 -16.83 28.59
C LEU A 522 20.20 -15.51 28.12
N SER A 523 20.04 -15.34 26.81
CA SER A 523 19.30 -14.24 26.20
C SER A 523 18.16 -14.79 25.34
N LEU A 524 17.20 -13.93 25.01
CA LEU A 524 16.13 -14.24 24.05
C LEU A 524 16.11 -13.16 22.97
N PRO A 525 16.90 -13.29 21.90
CA PRO A 525 17.07 -12.23 20.88
C PRO A 525 15.75 -11.73 20.27
N MET A 526 14.74 -12.60 20.15
CA MET A 526 13.40 -12.27 19.64
C MET A 526 12.57 -11.37 20.58
N SER A 527 12.98 -11.18 21.83
CA SER A 527 12.27 -10.30 22.79
C SER A 527 12.51 -8.81 22.57
N VAL A 528 13.60 -8.45 21.87
CA VAL A 528 13.89 -7.07 21.48
C VAL A 528 13.40 -6.86 20.05
N VAL A 529 12.16 -6.40 19.92
CA VAL A 529 11.56 -6.08 18.62
C VAL A 529 12.07 -4.72 18.16
N THR A 530 13.25 -4.69 17.53
CA THR A 530 13.77 -3.52 16.84
C THR A 530 13.03 -3.37 15.51
N ARG A 531 12.11 -2.41 15.41
CA ARG A 531 11.48 -2.01 14.14
C ARG A 531 11.93 -0.61 13.78
N ILE A 532 13.03 -0.54 13.02
CA ILE A 532 13.63 0.72 12.62
C ILE A 532 13.20 1.02 11.19
N PRO A 533 12.51 2.13 10.94
CA PRO A 533 12.10 2.49 9.58
C PRO A 533 13.32 2.62 8.65
N GLY A 534 13.24 2.01 7.47
CA GLY A 534 14.34 1.99 6.50
C GLY A 534 15.32 0.83 6.67
N ASP A 535 15.23 0.06 7.76
CA ASP A 535 16.00 -1.16 8.01
C ASP A 535 15.11 -2.39 7.96
N LYS A 536 15.04 -3.08 6.82
CA LYS A 536 14.11 -4.20 6.52
C LYS A 536 12.63 -3.84 6.57
N PHE A 537 12.29 -2.61 6.95
CA PHE A 537 10.95 -2.06 7.01
C PHE A 537 10.83 -0.81 6.12
N PRO A 538 9.62 -0.46 5.66
CA PRO A 538 9.39 0.82 4.98
C PRO A 538 9.96 2.00 5.78
N VAL A 539 10.51 3.00 5.09
CA VAL A 539 10.88 4.28 5.73
C VAL A 539 9.61 4.95 6.28
N ALA A 540 9.73 5.73 7.36
CA ALA A 540 8.56 6.24 8.07
C ALA A 540 7.95 7.51 7.46
N GLY A 541 8.72 8.27 6.68
CA GLY A 541 8.31 9.62 6.27
C GLY A 541 8.82 10.03 4.90
N VAL A 542 8.61 11.32 4.61
CA VAL A 542 9.12 11.96 3.41
C VAL A 542 10.64 12.00 3.48
N HIS A 543 11.28 11.75 2.34
CA HIS A 543 12.72 11.76 2.23
C HIS A 543 13.28 13.16 2.60
N PRO A 544 14.34 13.27 3.44
CA PRO A 544 14.82 14.56 3.97
C PRO A 544 15.22 15.59 2.91
N SER A 545 15.59 15.12 1.72
CA SER A 545 15.89 15.96 0.55
C SER A 545 14.67 16.57 -0.16
N PHE A 546 13.45 16.33 0.33
CA PHE A 546 12.21 16.81 -0.30
C PHE A 546 11.29 17.48 0.73
N ASP A 547 10.74 18.62 0.33
CA ASP A 547 9.66 19.28 1.05
C ASP A 547 8.32 18.80 0.49
N LEU A 548 7.39 18.44 1.38
CA LEU A 548 6.05 18.00 1.03
C LEU A 548 5.05 19.16 1.15
N ALA A 549 4.21 19.34 0.13
CA ALA A 549 3.07 20.23 0.14
C ALA A 549 1.81 19.52 -0.38
N GLN A 550 0.63 20.00 0.02
CA GLN A 550 -0.63 19.59 -0.61
C GLN A 550 -0.74 20.23 -2.00
N ALA A 551 -1.28 19.49 -2.96
CA ALA A 551 -1.56 19.97 -4.32
C ALA A 551 -3.06 19.93 -4.63
N ARG A 552 -3.89 19.94 -3.58
CA ARG A 552 -5.35 19.98 -3.62
C ARG A 552 -5.90 20.79 -2.43
N PRO A 553 -7.05 21.46 -2.58
CA PRO A 553 -7.79 21.96 -1.43
C PRO A 553 -8.40 20.78 -0.64
N VAL A 554 -8.79 21.04 0.61
CA VAL A 554 -9.22 19.98 1.54
C VAL A 554 -10.48 19.23 1.09
N ASP A 555 -11.39 19.91 0.39
CA ASP A 555 -12.67 19.40 -0.10
C ASP A 555 -12.58 18.66 -1.44
N PHE A 556 -11.45 18.76 -2.14
CA PHE A 556 -11.18 17.97 -3.34
C PHE A 556 -10.51 16.65 -2.97
N THR A 557 -11.18 15.52 -3.24
CA THR A 557 -10.74 14.17 -2.81
C THR A 557 -10.48 13.22 -4.01
N PRO A 558 -9.53 13.53 -4.91
CA PRO A 558 -9.37 12.81 -6.17
C PRO A 558 -8.72 11.43 -6.01
N LYS A 559 -9.38 10.39 -6.55
CA LYS A 559 -8.76 9.09 -6.83
C LYS A 559 -8.00 9.19 -8.16
N VAL A 560 -6.73 9.59 -8.13
CA VAL A 560 -6.01 10.00 -9.35
C VAL A 560 -5.77 8.81 -10.30
N GLY A 561 -6.41 8.83 -11.47
CA GLY A 561 -6.23 7.87 -12.56
C GLY A 561 -5.16 8.30 -13.57
N GLY A 562 -5.01 9.60 -13.81
CA GLY A 562 -4.05 10.21 -14.74
C GLY A 562 -3.87 11.69 -14.42
N MET A 563 -2.73 12.28 -14.77
CA MET A 563 -2.48 13.72 -14.59
C MET A 563 -1.41 14.24 -15.55
N ASP A 564 -1.56 15.49 -15.99
CA ASP A 564 -0.59 16.20 -16.84
C ASP A 564 -0.86 17.72 -16.83
N PHE A 565 0.09 18.53 -17.28
CA PHE A 565 -0.01 19.99 -17.28
C PHE A 565 -0.37 20.55 -18.64
N LEU A 566 -1.25 21.57 -18.65
CA LEU A 566 -1.39 22.50 -19.76
C LEU A 566 -0.17 23.42 -19.84
N SER A 567 0.06 24.01 -21.01
CA SER A 567 1.20 24.91 -21.26
C SER A 567 1.19 26.18 -20.40
N ASP A 568 0.02 26.56 -19.88
CA ASP A 568 -0.15 27.69 -18.96
C ASP A 568 0.14 27.35 -17.49
N GLY A 569 0.42 26.08 -17.17
CA GLY A 569 0.76 25.61 -15.83
C GLY A 569 -0.41 25.12 -14.99
N ARG A 570 -1.64 25.13 -15.51
CA ARG A 570 -2.80 24.47 -14.88
C ARG A 570 -2.65 22.94 -14.98
N LEU A 571 -3.07 22.23 -13.95
CA LEU A 571 -2.95 20.78 -13.83
C LEU A 571 -4.28 20.10 -14.20
N LEU A 572 -4.23 19.09 -15.07
CA LEU A 572 -5.35 18.21 -15.34
C LEU A 572 -5.23 16.92 -14.51
N VAL A 573 -6.35 16.43 -14.00
CA VAL A 573 -6.45 15.19 -13.23
C VAL A 573 -7.66 14.39 -13.69
N SER A 574 -7.47 13.17 -14.19
CA SER A 574 -8.57 12.21 -14.38
C SER A 574 -8.76 11.36 -13.12
N THR A 575 -10.00 10.95 -12.85
CA THR A 575 -10.33 10.18 -11.64
C THR A 575 -10.79 8.75 -11.92
N TRP A 576 -10.40 7.82 -11.06
CA TRP A 576 -10.88 6.44 -11.03
C TRP A 576 -12.00 6.30 -10.01
N ASP A 577 -13.17 6.81 -10.38
CA ASP A 577 -14.39 6.78 -9.61
C ASP A 577 -15.61 6.59 -10.53
N ARG A 578 -16.81 6.61 -9.94
CA ARG A 578 -18.07 6.39 -10.65
C ARG A 578 -18.26 7.33 -11.85
N ASP A 579 -17.84 8.57 -11.71
CA ASP A 579 -18.17 9.63 -12.65
C ASP A 579 -17.16 9.68 -13.79
N GLY A 580 -15.94 9.16 -13.56
CA GLY A 580 -14.91 9.07 -14.59
C GLY A 580 -14.54 10.46 -15.10
N SER A 581 -14.37 11.39 -14.17
CA SER A 581 -14.24 12.81 -14.47
C SER A 581 -12.81 13.23 -14.78
N VAL A 582 -12.69 14.39 -15.42
CA VAL A 582 -11.45 15.14 -15.59
C VAL A 582 -11.63 16.51 -14.98
N TYR A 583 -10.72 16.87 -14.08
CA TYR A 583 -10.68 18.14 -13.39
C TYR A 583 -9.49 18.96 -13.87
N LEU A 584 -9.72 20.27 -14.00
CA LEU A 584 -8.71 21.28 -14.23
C LEU A 584 -8.46 22.05 -12.94
N LEU A 585 -7.21 22.10 -12.50
CA LEU A 585 -6.77 22.76 -11.28
C LEU A 585 -5.85 23.95 -11.60
N ASP A 586 -6.12 25.08 -10.95
CA ASP A 586 -5.31 26.30 -11.03
C ASP A 586 -4.70 26.61 -9.65
N GLY A 587 -3.49 27.17 -9.64
CA GLY A 587 -2.77 27.55 -8.42
C GLY A 587 -1.99 26.43 -7.72
N VAL A 588 -1.93 25.22 -8.29
CA VAL A 588 -1.29 24.03 -7.65
C VAL A 588 0.21 24.18 -7.33
N GLN A 589 0.86 25.16 -7.95
CA GLN A 589 2.27 25.48 -7.74
C GLN A 589 2.50 26.39 -6.52
N GLY A 590 1.43 26.94 -5.93
CA GLY A 590 1.49 27.80 -4.75
C GLY A 590 1.78 27.03 -3.46
N ASP A 591 2.07 27.76 -2.39
CA ASP A 591 2.31 27.20 -1.06
C ASP A 591 1.03 27.11 -0.21
N ASP A 592 -0.08 27.69 -0.68
CA ASP A 592 -1.37 27.74 0.00
C ASP A 592 -2.38 26.80 -0.71
N PRO A 593 -2.67 25.62 -0.14
CA PRO A 593 -3.60 24.67 -0.75
C PRO A 593 -5.04 25.19 -0.83
N ASP A 594 -5.43 26.11 0.05
CA ASP A 594 -6.79 26.69 0.06
C ASP A 594 -6.98 27.74 -1.06
N ALA A 595 -5.89 28.17 -1.70
CA ALA A 595 -5.92 29.05 -2.87
C ALA A 595 -6.08 28.28 -4.20
N ILE A 596 -6.01 26.95 -4.17
CA ILE A 596 -6.16 26.09 -5.36
C ILE A 596 -7.65 26.03 -5.72
N SER A 597 -7.98 26.40 -6.96
CA SER A 597 -9.33 26.21 -7.50
C SER A 597 -9.36 25.02 -8.45
N TYR A 598 -10.46 24.27 -8.45
CA TYR A 598 -10.68 23.16 -9.37
C TYR A 598 -12.02 23.31 -10.10
N LYS A 599 -12.07 22.82 -11.33
CA LYS A 599 -13.25 22.81 -12.21
C LYS A 599 -13.36 21.44 -12.88
N GLU A 600 -14.51 20.79 -12.79
CA GLU A 600 -14.79 19.62 -13.62
C GLU A 600 -14.98 20.07 -15.07
N ILE A 601 -14.22 19.48 -15.99
CA ILE A 601 -14.23 19.86 -17.41
C ILE A 601 -14.76 18.75 -18.31
N ALA A 602 -14.71 17.50 -17.87
CA ALA A 602 -15.25 16.34 -18.58
C ALA A 602 -15.71 15.28 -17.57
N PHE A 603 -16.69 14.47 -17.97
CA PHE A 603 -17.24 13.36 -17.20
C PHE A 603 -17.55 12.15 -18.10
N GLY A 604 -17.97 11.04 -17.48
CA GLY A 604 -18.55 9.88 -18.17
C GLY A 604 -17.54 8.95 -18.83
N LEU A 605 -16.26 9.01 -18.46
CA LEU A 605 -15.22 8.16 -19.01
C LEU A 605 -15.14 6.81 -18.28
N ALA A 606 -14.90 5.72 -19.00
CA ALA A 606 -14.81 4.37 -18.46
C ALA A 606 -13.38 4.07 -17.97
N GLU A 607 -13.16 4.16 -16.65
CA GLU A 607 -11.87 3.89 -16.01
C GLU A 607 -10.72 4.69 -16.66
N PRO A 608 -10.74 6.05 -16.60
CA PRO A 608 -9.75 6.89 -17.27
C PRO A 608 -8.40 6.86 -16.53
N LEU A 609 -7.68 5.76 -16.69
CA LEU A 609 -6.42 5.43 -16.02
C LEU A 609 -5.19 5.93 -16.79
N GLY A 610 -5.33 7.02 -17.54
CA GLY A 610 -4.22 7.74 -18.11
C GLY A 610 -4.62 9.02 -18.82
N LEU A 611 -3.77 10.03 -18.67
CA LEU A 611 -3.94 11.38 -19.20
C LEU A 611 -2.58 11.85 -19.73
N CYS A 612 -2.55 12.48 -20.91
CA CYS A 612 -1.38 13.19 -21.41
C CYS A 612 -1.82 14.42 -22.19
N VAL A 613 -1.05 15.50 -22.07
CA VAL A 613 -1.21 16.74 -22.83
C VAL A 613 -0.09 16.84 -23.86
N VAL A 614 -0.44 17.08 -25.12
CA VAL A 614 0.54 17.35 -26.19
C VAL A 614 0.07 18.57 -26.96
N ASP A 615 0.84 19.66 -26.91
CA ASP A 615 0.49 20.95 -27.53
C ASP A 615 -0.92 21.44 -27.12
N ASP A 616 -1.22 21.39 -25.82
CA ASP A 616 -2.53 21.70 -25.20
C ASP A 616 -3.71 20.83 -25.68
N ARG A 617 -3.45 19.77 -26.46
CA ARG A 617 -4.45 18.75 -26.77
C ARG A 617 -4.49 17.73 -25.64
N ILE A 618 -5.68 17.44 -25.14
CA ILE A 618 -5.88 16.56 -23.99
C ILE A 618 -6.25 15.17 -24.48
N PHE A 619 -5.43 14.17 -24.13
CA PHE A 619 -5.68 12.77 -24.46
C PHE A 619 -5.92 11.96 -23.19
N ILE A 620 -6.96 11.14 -23.22
CA ILE A 620 -7.29 10.19 -22.17
C ILE A 620 -7.25 8.78 -22.74
N VAL A 621 -6.70 7.84 -21.97
CA VAL A 621 -6.91 6.42 -22.23
C VAL A 621 -7.92 5.85 -21.25
N GLN A 622 -8.93 5.20 -21.81
CA GLN A 622 -9.96 4.45 -21.12
C GLN A 622 -9.71 2.96 -21.38
N LYS A 623 -10.37 2.08 -20.64
CA LYS A 623 -10.31 0.63 -20.87
C LYS A 623 -10.51 0.22 -22.33
N GLN A 624 -11.36 0.95 -23.05
CA GLN A 624 -11.92 0.53 -24.33
C GLN A 624 -11.41 1.36 -25.52
N GLU A 625 -10.91 2.58 -25.28
CA GLU A 625 -10.44 3.47 -26.33
C GLU A 625 -9.51 4.56 -25.78
N MET A 626 -8.82 5.23 -26.70
CA MET A 626 -8.12 6.48 -26.47
C MET A 626 -8.95 7.62 -27.06
N THR A 627 -9.22 8.63 -26.26
CA THR A 627 -10.13 9.74 -26.56
C THR A 627 -9.38 11.05 -26.47
N GLU A 628 -9.59 11.93 -27.43
CA GLU A 628 -9.17 13.32 -27.38
C GLU A 628 -10.33 14.16 -26.87
N LEU A 629 -10.09 14.94 -25.82
CA LEU A 629 -11.06 15.87 -25.24
C LEU A 629 -10.87 17.25 -25.87
N ILE A 630 -11.94 17.81 -26.41
CA ILE A 630 -11.90 19.05 -27.20
C ILE A 630 -12.92 20.03 -26.64
N ASP A 631 -12.42 21.19 -26.22
CA ASP A 631 -13.18 22.40 -25.98
C ASP A 631 -13.27 23.18 -27.31
N ASN A 632 -14.47 23.35 -27.83
CA ASN A 632 -14.70 24.03 -29.12
C ASN A 632 -14.97 25.54 -28.96
N ASP A 633 -15.32 26.01 -27.77
CA ASP A 633 -15.74 27.40 -27.54
C ASP A 633 -14.82 28.20 -26.61
N GLY A 634 -13.87 27.53 -25.96
CA GLY A 634 -12.82 28.11 -25.13
C GLY A 634 -13.26 28.45 -23.71
N ASP A 635 -14.32 27.83 -23.19
CA ASP A 635 -14.83 28.07 -21.84
C ASP A 635 -14.23 27.13 -20.77
N ASP A 636 -13.27 26.28 -21.15
CA ASP A 636 -12.68 25.19 -20.38
C ASP A 636 -13.67 24.05 -20.04
N ILE A 637 -14.79 23.87 -20.76
CA ILE A 637 -15.64 22.67 -20.71
C ILE A 637 -15.43 21.87 -21.98
N ILE A 638 -15.36 20.55 -21.85
CA ILE A 638 -15.19 19.68 -23.00
C ILE A 638 -16.54 19.48 -23.71
N ASP A 639 -16.60 19.94 -24.95
CA ASP A 639 -17.76 19.79 -25.82
C ASP A 639 -17.74 18.47 -26.57
N GLU A 640 -16.56 18.02 -27.03
CA GLU A 640 -16.40 16.87 -27.92
C GLU A 640 -15.38 15.86 -27.38
N TYR A 641 -15.82 14.61 -27.34
CA TYR A 641 -15.06 13.43 -26.95
C TYR A 641 -14.75 12.64 -28.21
N ARG A 642 -13.66 12.98 -28.87
CA ARG A 642 -13.29 12.40 -30.16
C ARG A 642 -12.52 11.10 -29.95
N THR A 643 -13.01 9.99 -30.51
CA THR A 643 -12.27 8.73 -30.46
C THR A 643 -11.04 8.81 -31.37
N LEU A 644 -9.85 8.80 -30.78
CA LEU A 644 -8.58 8.75 -31.50
C LEU A 644 -8.27 7.32 -31.97
N CYS A 645 -8.40 6.34 -31.07
CA CYS A 645 -8.10 4.95 -31.35
C CYS A 645 -8.92 4.01 -30.46
N ASN A 646 -9.44 2.94 -31.04
CA ASN A 646 -10.17 1.88 -30.33
C ASN A 646 -9.84 0.48 -30.87
N GLY A 647 -8.62 0.29 -31.39
CA GLY A 647 -8.25 -0.86 -32.21
C GLY A 647 -7.96 -2.19 -31.47
N TRP A 648 -7.81 -2.19 -30.15
CA TRP A 648 -7.53 -3.40 -29.36
C TRP A 648 -8.81 -4.14 -28.92
N GLY A 649 -8.71 -5.45 -28.73
CA GLY A 649 -9.79 -6.26 -28.17
C GLY A 649 -10.07 -5.95 -26.69
N VAL A 650 -11.32 -6.04 -26.23
CA VAL A 650 -11.71 -5.72 -24.85
C VAL A 650 -12.93 -6.55 -24.41
N SER A 651 -12.95 -6.96 -23.15
CA SER A 651 -14.06 -7.67 -22.51
C SER A 651 -14.69 -6.87 -21.36
N ALA A 652 -15.69 -7.45 -20.71
CA ALA A 652 -16.32 -6.89 -19.51
C ALA A 652 -15.56 -7.21 -18.21
N ASN A 653 -14.42 -7.91 -18.26
CA ASN A 653 -13.69 -8.32 -17.07
C ASN A 653 -13.25 -7.12 -16.21
N PHE A 654 -13.58 -7.12 -14.92
CA PHE A 654 -13.35 -5.98 -14.01
C PHE A 654 -11.89 -5.55 -13.82
N HIS A 655 -10.93 -6.41 -14.17
CA HIS A 655 -9.49 -6.19 -13.94
C HIS A 655 -8.70 -6.13 -15.26
N GLU A 656 -9.39 -5.96 -16.38
CA GLU A 656 -8.80 -5.79 -17.71
C GLU A 656 -8.55 -4.29 -18.00
N PHE A 657 -7.69 -3.67 -17.19
CA PHE A 657 -7.39 -2.24 -17.26
C PHE A 657 -6.57 -1.87 -18.51
N THR A 658 -6.64 -0.59 -18.86
CA THR A 658 -5.70 0.06 -19.78
C THR A 658 -4.99 1.18 -19.03
N PHE A 659 -3.68 1.03 -18.83
CA PHE A 659 -2.88 1.98 -18.05
C PHE A 659 -2.08 2.92 -18.97
N GLY A 660 -1.91 4.16 -18.55
CA GLY A 660 -1.23 5.18 -19.34
C GLY A 660 -1.18 6.53 -18.62
N LEU A 661 -0.78 7.60 -19.29
CA LEU A 661 -0.35 7.70 -20.69
C LEU A 661 0.99 8.44 -20.71
N THR A 662 1.85 8.15 -21.69
CA THR A 662 3.05 8.97 -21.91
C THR A 662 3.26 9.22 -23.40
N HIS A 663 3.85 10.37 -23.75
CA HIS A 663 4.08 10.77 -25.13
C HIS A 663 5.57 10.76 -25.48
N LYS A 664 5.92 10.13 -26.60
CA LYS A 664 7.26 10.18 -27.19
C LYS A 664 7.17 10.12 -28.72
N ASP A 665 7.92 10.99 -29.39
CA ASP A 665 8.10 11.02 -30.84
C ASP A 665 6.80 11.00 -31.67
N GLY A 666 5.75 11.69 -31.21
CA GLY A 666 4.44 11.77 -31.90
C GLY A 666 3.51 10.58 -31.64
N TYR A 667 3.87 9.72 -30.69
CA TYR A 667 3.08 8.56 -30.27
C TYR A 667 2.72 8.64 -28.79
N LEU A 668 1.49 8.20 -28.48
CA LEU A 668 1.00 7.99 -27.12
C LEU A 668 1.17 6.51 -26.76
N TYR A 669 1.83 6.24 -25.66
CA TYR A 669 2.12 4.89 -25.16
C TYR A 669 1.17 4.53 -24.02
N ALA A 670 0.62 3.31 -24.08
CA ALA A 670 -0.27 2.75 -23.08
C ALA A 670 0.01 1.25 -22.92
N ASN A 671 -0.43 0.66 -21.80
CA ASN A 671 -0.32 -0.76 -21.54
C ASN A 671 -1.70 -1.40 -21.38
N LEU A 672 -1.88 -2.55 -22.00
CA LEU A 672 -3.09 -3.36 -21.94
C LEU A 672 -2.88 -4.49 -20.92
N ALA A 673 -3.53 -4.39 -19.76
CA ALA A 673 -3.45 -5.44 -18.75
C ALA A 673 -4.18 -6.71 -19.19
N THR A 674 -3.76 -7.86 -18.66
CA THR A 674 -4.52 -9.10 -18.75
C THR A 674 -5.77 -9.01 -17.88
N GLY A 675 -6.88 -9.61 -18.33
CA GLY A 675 -8.04 -9.83 -17.48
C GLY A 675 -7.73 -10.82 -16.36
N ILE A 676 -8.25 -10.54 -15.17
CA ILE A 676 -8.02 -11.33 -13.95
C ILE A 676 -9.38 -11.79 -13.41
N LEU A 677 -9.45 -13.04 -12.94
CA LEU A 677 -10.63 -13.55 -12.25
C LEU A 677 -10.62 -13.12 -10.78
N PRO A 678 -11.79 -13.04 -10.12
CA PRO A 678 -11.83 -12.85 -8.67
C PRO A 678 -10.91 -13.88 -7.99
N GLY A 679 -9.96 -13.40 -7.20
CA GLY A 679 -8.92 -14.22 -6.61
C GLY A 679 -7.54 -14.19 -7.28
N GLY A 680 -7.34 -13.36 -8.30
CA GLY A 680 -5.99 -13.03 -8.80
C GLY A 680 -5.45 -13.94 -9.90
N ALA A 681 -6.19 -14.99 -10.29
CA ALA A 681 -5.80 -15.85 -11.39
C ALA A 681 -6.07 -15.20 -12.76
N GLY A 682 -5.19 -15.40 -13.74
CA GLY A 682 -5.43 -14.94 -15.11
C GLY A 682 -6.73 -15.49 -15.70
N MET A 683 -7.46 -14.65 -16.41
CA MET A 683 -8.66 -15.03 -17.15
C MET A 683 -8.29 -15.94 -18.34
N PRO A 684 -8.99 -17.07 -18.56
CA PRO A 684 -8.76 -17.88 -19.76
C PRO A 684 -9.35 -17.21 -21.01
N ASN A 685 -8.80 -17.50 -22.19
CA ASN A 685 -9.32 -17.07 -23.50
C ASN A 685 -9.44 -15.54 -23.66
N GLN A 686 -8.42 -14.80 -23.22
CA GLN A 686 -8.38 -13.34 -23.36
C GLN A 686 -8.15 -12.93 -24.81
N HIS A 687 -8.41 -11.65 -25.11
CA HIS A 687 -8.02 -11.12 -26.42
C HIS A 687 -6.49 -11.20 -26.62
N PRO A 688 -6.01 -11.53 -27.84
CA PRO A 688 -4.57 -11.66 -28.11
C PRO A 688 -3.75 -10.40 -27.84
N ASP A 689 -4.39 -9.24 -27.88
CA ASP A 689 -3.74 -7.94 -27.63
C ASP A 689 -3.46 -7.68 -26.14
N ARG A 690 -3.99 -8.51 -25.23
CA ARG A 690 -3.84 -8.29 -23.78
C ARG A 690 -2.44 -8.68 -23.30
N GLY A 691 -2.03 -8.12 -22.16
CA GLY A 691 -0.67 -8.32 -21.63
C GLY A 691 0.39 -7.69 -22.53
N SER A 692 0.10 -6.53 -23.11
CA SER A 692 0.94 -5.89 -24.12
C SER A 692 1.13 -4.39 -23.86
N SER A 693 2.15 -3.84 -24.50
CA SER A 693 2.35 -2.39 -24.63
C SER A 693 2.03 -1.97 -26.03
N ILE A 694 1.32 -0.86 -26.15
CA ILE A 694 0.90 -0.29 -27.41
C ILE A 694 1.40 1.14 -27.57
N ARG A 695 1.49 1.59 -28.82
CA ARG A 695 1.64 3.00 -29.16
C ARG A 695 0.57 3.42 -30.17
N VAL A 696 0.09 4.65 -30.07
CA VAL A 696 -0.92 5.24 -30.96
C VAL A 696 -0.40 6.55 -31.54
N SER A 697 -0.45 6.69 -32.86
CA SER A 697 -0.09 7.93 -33.55
C SER A 697 -1.09 9.04 -33.25
N ILE A 698 -0.63 10.19 -32.75
CA ILE A 698 -1.50 11.35 -32.49
C ILE A 698 -2.06 12.01 -33.75
N GLN A 699 -1.48 11.67 -34.91
CA GLN A 699 -1.85 12.23 -36.21
C GLN A 699 -2.87 11.36 -36.94
N THR A 700 -2.70 10.04 -36.88
CA THR A 700 -3.48 9.09 -37.69
C THR A 700 -4.43 8.23 -36.85
N GLY A 701 -4.22 8.13 -35.54
CA GLY A 701 -4.94 7.18 -34.67
C GLY A 701 -4.55 5.72 -34.90
N GLU A 702 -3.55 5.45 -35.75
CA GLU A 702 -3.05 4.10 -35.98
C GLU A 702 -2.36 3.57 -34.72
N PHE A 703 -2.71 2.34 -34.34
CA PHE A 703 -2.13 1.67 -33.17
C PHE A 703 -1.24 0.51 -33.58
N GLU A 704 -0.21 0.27 -32.77
CA GLU A 704 0.72 -0.84 -32.94
C GLU A 704 1.04 -1.46 -31.57
N ILE A 705 1.11 -2.78 -31.51
CA ILE A 705 1.67 -3.50 -30.37
C ILE A 705 3.19 -3.49 -30.50
N ILE A 706 3.88 -2.97 -29.49
CA ILE A 706 5.35 -2.85 -29.48
C ILE A 706 6.02 -3.92 -28.63
N ALA A 707 5.37 -4.42 -27.59
CA ALA A 707 5.91 -5.46 -26.71
C ALA A 707 4.79 -6.28 -26.07
N ASN A 708 5.09 -7.52 -25.65
CA ASN A 708 4.12 -8.45 -25.07
C ASN A 708 4.66 -9.15 -23.81
N GLY A 709 3.86 -10.02 -23.21
CA GLY A 709 4.27 -10.83 -22.06
C GLY A 709 4.25 -10.04 -20.74
N LEU A 710 3.37 -9.05 -20.63
CA LEU A 710 3.06 -8.33 -19.40
C LEU A 710 1.82 -8.94 -18.72
N ARG A 711 1.62 -8.66 -17.42
CA ARG A 711 0.44 -9.12 -16.67
C ARG A 711 -0.48 -7.98 -16.29
N THR A 712 -0.09 -7.16 -15.31
CA THR A 712 -0.85 -5.97 -14.89
C THR A 712 0.12 -4.79 -14.85
N PRO A 713 0.47 -4.24 -16.02
CA PRO A 713 1.48 -3.21 -16.17
C PRO A 713 0.96 -1.81 -15.81
N ASN A 714 0.72 -1.56 -14.52
CA ASN A 714 0.28 -0.25 -14.02
C ASN A 714 1.45 0.74 -14.13
N GLY A 715 1.52 1.49 -15.21
CA GLY A 715 2.52 2.55 -15.37
C GLY A 715 3.39 2.38 -16.60
N VAL A 716 3.47 3.47 -17.35
CA VAL A 716 4.38 3.66 -18.46
C VAL A 716 4.90 5.09 -18.35
N GLY A 717 6.20 5.27 -18.55
CA GLY A 717 6.80 6.59 -18.45
C GLY A 717 8.18 6.67 -19.04
N ILE A 718 8.69 7.90 -19.12
CA ILE A 718 10.01 8.21 -19.65
C ILE A 718 11.02 8.15 -18.50
N GLY A 719 11.92 7.18 -18.59
CA GLY A 719 12.92 6.88 -17.56
C GLY A 719 14.34 7.27 -17.98
N TYR A 720 15.27 6.39 -17.60
CA TYR A 720 16.69 6.49 -17.90
C TYR A 720 16.94 6.70 -19.41
N ASP A 721 17.89 7.57 -19.76
CA ASP A 721 18.24 7.97 -21.14
C ASP A 721 17.08 8.45 -22.03
N GLY A 722 15.93 8.80 -21.45
CA GLY A 722 14.75 9.26 -22.18
C GLY A 722 13.97 8.13 -22.86
N ASP A 723 14.19 6.88 -22.44
CA ASP A 723 13.50 5.69 -22.98
C ASP A 723 12.24 5.32 -22.21
N ILE A 724 11.45 4.41 -22.80
CA ILE A 724 10.15 3.97 -22.25
C ILE A 724 10.38 2.82 -21.29
N PHE A 725 9.84 2.97 -20.08
CA PHE A 725 9.88 1.94 -19.05
C PHE A 725 8.47 1.63 -18.54
N ILE A 726 8.31 0.40 -18.08
CA ILE A 726 7.04 -0.12 -17.56
C ILE A 726 7.27 -0.76 -16.20
N ALA A 727 6.30 -0.55 -15.32
CA ALA A 727 6.14 -1.27 -14.07
C ALA A 727 5.10 -2.38 -14.26
N ASP A 728 5.45 -3.64 -14.01
CA ASP A 728 4.55 -4.79 -14.13
C ASP A 728 4.37 -5.51 -12.79
N ASN A 729 3.13 -5.90 -12.49
CA ASN A 729 2.74 -6.42 -11.18
C ASN A 729 2.70 -7.95 -11.18
N GLN A 730 3.30 -8.56 -10.14
CA GLN A 730 3.39 -10.01 -9.95
C GLN A 730 2.04 -10.73 -9.99
N GLY A 731 2.10 -12.02 -10.28
CA GLY A 731 1.00 -12.97 -10.16
C GLY A 731 1.32 -14.28 -10.86
N ASP A 732 0.34 -14.90 -11.51
CA ASP A 732 0.56 -16.10 -12.29
C ASP A 732 1.54 -15.84 -13.45
N TRP A 733 2.57 -16.70 -13.54
CA TRP A 733 3.67 -16.64 -14.50
C TRP A 733 4.56 -15.40 -14.43
N LEU A 734 4.31 -14.52 -13.45
CA LEU A 734 5.17 -13.37 -13.17
C LEU A 734 5.55 -13.41 -11.68
N PRO A 735 6.74 -13.95 -11.35
CA PRO A 735 7.05 -14.38 -9.99
C PRO A 735 7.19 -13.25 -8.97
N SER A 736 7.56 -12.05 -9.43
CA SER A 736 7.76 -10.85 -8.63
C SER A 736 7.52 -9.63 -9.53
N SER A 737 7.14 -8.50 -8.94
CA SER A 737 6.96 -7.24 -9.66
C SER A 737 8.29 -6.82 -10.31
N LYS A 738 8.25 -6.07 -11.41
CA LYS A 738 9.49 -5.67 -12.10
C LYS A 738 9.37 -4.36 -12.87
N ILE A 739 10.51 -3.71 -13.08
CA ILE A 739 10.66 -2.59 -14.02
C ILE A 739 11.40 -3.08 -15.26
N VAL A 740 10.81 -2.84 -16.44
CA VAL A 740 11.36 -3.27 -17.74
C VAL A 740 11.58 -2.11 -18.69
N HIS A 741 12.63 -2.21 -19.51
CA HIS A 741 12.91 -1.29 -20.62
C HIS A 741 12.25 -1.81 -21.90
N VAL A 742 11.52 -0.94 -22.62
CA VAL A 742 10.67 -1.33 -23.75
C VAL A 742 11.30 -1.00 -25.10
N GLU A 743 11.50 -2.04 -25.92
CA GLU A 743 11.86 -1.96 -27.33
C GLU A 743 10.88 -2.77 -28.19
N ASN A 744 10.84 -2.44 -29.49
CA ASN A 744 9.92 -3.08 -30.42
C ASN A 744 10.24 -4.57 -30.62
N GLY A 745 9.28 -5.44 -30.31
CA GLY A 745 9.38 -6.90 -30.41
C GLY A 745 9.72 -7.60 -29.09
N ASP A 746 9.85 -6.86 -27.98
CA ASP A 746 10.18 -7.45 -26.69
C ASP A 746 9.07 -8.37 -26.14
N TRP A 747 9.51 -9.37 -25.36
CA TRP A 747 8.62 -10.25 -24.61
C TRP A 747 9.09 -10.36 -23.16
N PHE A 748 8.19 -10.10 -22.21
CA PHE A 748 8.51 -9.97 -20.78
C PHE A 748 8.06 -11.16 -19.92
N GLY A 749 7.90 -12.36 -20.48
CA GLY A 749 7.82 -13.59 -19.66
C GLY A 749 6.42 -14.04 -19.23
N SER A 750 5.43 -13.15 -19.13
CA SER A 750 4.06 -13.58 -18.77
C SER A 750 3.43 -14.43 -19.87
N ARG A 751 2.87 -15.57 -19.47
CA ARG A 751 2.25 -16.57 -20.36
C ARG A 751 0.72 -16.64 -20.22
N ALA A 752 0.11 -15.70 -19.52
CA ALA A 752 -1.31 -15.74 -19.18
C ALA A 752 -2.25 -15.65 -20.41
N VAL A 753 -1.79 -15.05 -21.51
CA VAL A 753 -2.62 -14.79 -22.72
C VAL A 753 -2.49 -15.90 -23.75
N ASP A 754 -1.26 -16.25 -24.14
CA ASP A 754 -0.98 -17.30 -25.12
C ASP A 754 0.14 -18.21 -24.62
N PHE A 755 -0.21 -19.18 -23.78
CA PHE A 755 0.76 -20.07 -23.15
C PHE A 755 1.52 -20.92 -24.18
N GLU A 756 0.80 -21.53 -25.13
CA GLU A 756 1.37 -22.44 -26.12
C GLU A 756 2.18 -21.68 -27.19
N GLY A 757 1.66 -20.56 -27.69
CA GLY A 757 2.32 -19.78 -28.73
C GLY A 757 3.58 -19.04 -28.27
N THR A 758 3.68 -18.75 -26.97
CA THR A 758 4.88 -18.11 -26.37
C THR A 758 5.89 -19.12 -25.81
N ALA A 759 5.69 -20.43 -25.98
CA ALA A 759 6.59 -21.49 -25.46
C ALA A 759 8.07 -21.22 -25.75
N GLU A 760 8.37 -20.81 -26.98
CA GLU A 760 9.74 -20.64 -27.51
C GLU A 760 10.27 -19.19 -27.42
N PHE A 761 9.53 -18.26 -26.80
CA PHE A 761 9.95 -16.87 -26.72
C PHE A 761 11.03 -16.69 -25.65
N ASN A 762 12.04 -15.86 -25.95
CA ASN A 762 13.08 -15.51 -24.99
C ASN A 762 12.64 -14.29 -24.19
N GLU A 763 12.56 -14.42 -22.87
CA GLU A 763 12.24 -13.29 -22.00
C GLU A 763 13.37 -12.26 -22.03
N LYS A 764 13.01 -10.98 -22.24
CA LYS A 764 13.91 -9.86 -21.97
C LYS A 764 13.98 -9.68 -20.46
N PRO A 765 15.17 -9.78 -19.85
CA PRO A 765 15.31 -9.66 -18.41
C PRO A 765 14.95 -8.24 -17.95
N PRO A 766 14.41 -8.07 -16.73
CA PRO A 766 14.09 -6.76 -16.20
C PRO A 766 15.33 -5.96 -15.84
N VAL A 767 15.15 -4.64 -15.74
CA VAL A 767 16.17 -3.75 -15.17
C VAL A 767 16.29 -3.99 -13.67
N VAL A 768 15.15 -4.07 -12.98
CA VAL A 768 15.08 -4.47 -11.58
C VAL A 768 13.86 -5.37 -11.31
N TRP A 769 14.09 -6.42 -10.53
CA TRP A 769 13.04 -7.11 -9.78
C TRP A 769 12.67 -6.31 -8.53
N LEU A 770 11.41 -6.38 -8.14
CA LEU A 770 10.82 -5.75 -6.97
C LEU A 770 10.28 -6.86 -6.05
N PRO A 771 11.10 -7.38 -5.12
CA PRO A 771 10.69 -8.48 -4.25
C PRO A 771 9.39 -8.19 -3.51
N GLN A 772 8.49 -9.15 -3.61
CA GLN A 772 7.14 -9.08 -3.07
C GLN A 772 7.18 -9.00 -1.55
N ASP A 773 6.30 -8.18 -0.97
CA ASP A 773 6.13 -7.93 0.47
C ASP A 773 7.38 -7.33 1.18
N GLU A 774 8.48 -7.15 0.44
CA GLU A 774 9.71 -6.51 0.92
C GLU A 774 9.82 -5.05 0.43
N ILE A 775 9.58 -4.80 -0.87
CA ILE A 775 9.72 -3.46 -1.46
C ILE A 775 8.64 -3.09 -2.49
N GLY A 776 7.99 -4.05 -3.15
CA GLY A 776 6.98 -3.74 -4.16
C GLY A 776 6.01 -4.88 -4.48
N ASN A 777 4.73 -4.54 -4.53
CA ASN A 777 3.59 -5.42 -4.79
C ASN A 777 2.70 -4.92 -5.93
N SER A 778 2.68 -3.62 -6.17
CA SER A 778 1.92 -2.95 -7.22
C SER A 778 2.64 -1.65 -7.61
N PRO A 779 3.80 -1.75 -8.26
CA PRO A 779 4.53 -0.58 -8.75
C PRO A 779 3.67 0.20 -9.76
N SER A 780 3.88 1.52 -9.79
CA SER A 780 3.18 2.43 -10.69
C SER A 780 4.15 3.18 -11.61
N THR A 781 3.74 4.33 -12.18
CA THR A 781 4.48 5.09 -13.21
C THR A 781 5.99 5.21 -12.93
N PRO A 782 6.85 4.61 -13.79
CA PRO A 782 8.29 4.86 -13.78
C PRO A 782 8.64 6.22 -14.36
N LEU A 783 9.58 6.95 -13.76
CA LEU A 783 10.08 8.24 -14.26
C LEU A 783 11.59 8.39 -14.03
N ALA A 784 12.22 9.25 -14.83
CA ALA A 784 13.57 9.72 -14.55
C ALA A 784 13.63 10.53 -13.24
N LEU A 785 14.75 10.42 -12.53
CA LEU A 785 15.11 11.21 -11.36
C LEU A 785 16.39 11.99 -11.68
N ASN A 786 16.27 13.31 -11.81
CA ASN A 786 17.36 14.19 -12.27
C ASN A 786 17.66 15.35 -11.31
N VAL A 787 17.54 15.10 -9.99
CA VAL A 787 17.79 16.10 -8.94
C VAL A 787 18.88 15.66 -7.97
N GLY A 788 19.65 16.62 -7.46
CA GLY A 788 20.64 16.40 -6.42
C GLY A 788 21.68 15.31 -6.77
N PRO A 789 22.11 14.48 -5.79
CA PRO A 789 23.07 13.40 -6.04
C PRO A 789 22.48 12.25 -6.87
N TYR A 790 21.16 12.21 -7.04
CA TYR A 790 20.44 11.12 -7.72
C TYR A 790 20.30 11.31 -9.22
N ALA A 791 20.99 12.30 -9.81
CA ALA A 791 20.89 12.57 -11.22
C ALA A 791 21.18 11.33 -12.09
N ASN A 792 20.41 11.17 -13.17
CA ASN A 792 20.45 10.02 -14.07
C ASN A 792 20.03 8.68 -13.41
N GLN A 793 19.13 8.74 -12.43
CA GLN A 793 18.46 7.55 -11.87
C GLN A 793 16.99 7.54 -12.27
N MET A 794 16.23 6.60 -11.72
CA MET A 794 14.79 6.48 -11.90
C MET A 794 14.07 6.44 -10.55
N ILE A 795 12.77 6.71 -10.60
CA ILE A 795 11.81 6.51 -9.51
C ILE A 795 10.56 5.83 -10.05
N HIS A 796 9.80 5.21 -9.16
CA HIS A 796 8.43 4.79 -9.46
C HIS A 796 7.55 4.90 -8.22
N GLY A 797 6.26 5.12 -8.44
CA GLY A 797 5.27 5.03 -7.36
C GLY A 797 4.96 3.57 -7.01
N GLU A 798 4.25 3.37 -5.90
CA GLU A 798 3.82 2.05 -5.44
C GLU A 798 2.45 2.19 -4.77
N VAL A 799 1.47 1.39 -5.20
CA VAL A 799 0.06 1.47 -4.78
C VAL A 799 -0.26 0.68 -3.50
N THR A 800 0.41 -0.45 -3.26
CA THR A 800 0.11 -1.41 -2.17
C THR A 800 1.13 -1.32 -1.02
N HIS A 801 2.41 -1.55 -1.30
CA HIS A 801 3.50 -1.26 -0.37
C HIS A 801 3.67 0.27 -0.12
N GLY A 802 3.18 1.12 -1.03
CA GLY A 802 3.08 2.57 -0.89
C GLY A 802 4.35 3.34 -1.15
N GLY A 803 4.20 4.66 -1.26
CA GLY A 803 5.32 5.59 -1.36
C GLY A 803 5.96 5.62 -2.75
N ILE A 804 7.18 6.13 -2.82
CA ILE A 804 8.00 6.18 -4.03
C ILE A 804 9.27 5.38 -3.77
N LYS A 805 9.72 4.62 -4.76
CA LYS A 805 10.97 3.85 -4.73
C LYS A 805 11.97 4.46 -5.70
N ARG A 806 13.27 4.32 -5.41
CA ARG A 806 14.36 4.81 -6.24
C ARG A 806 15.07 3.65 -6.92
N VAL A 807 15.38 3.80 -8.20
CA VAL A 807 16.04 2.79 -9.02
C VAL A 807 17.30 3.38 -9.62
N PHE A 808 18.46 2.80 -9.27
CA PHE A 808 19.70 3.02 -9.99
C PHE A 808 19.75 2.08 -11.20
N VAL A 809 20.07 2.62 -12.38
CA VAL A 809 20.21 1.85 -13.62
C VAL A 809 21.69 1.80 -14.03
N GLU A 810 22.15 0.62 -14.40
CA GLU A 810 23.49 0.35 -14.92
C GLU A 810 23.39 -0.42 -16.24
N GLU A 811 24.20 -0.03 -17.22
CA GLU A 811 24.40 -0.81 -18.44
C GLU A 811 25.72 -1.59 -18.36
N VAL A 812 25.65 -2.91 -18.47
CA VAL A 812 26.81 -3.81 -18.42
C VAL A 812 26.86 -4.67 -19.67
N ASP A 813 27.91 -4.51 -20.48
CA ASP A 813 28.12 -5.26 -21.72
C ASP A 813 26.85 -5.28 -22.63
N GLY A 814 26.15 -4.15 -22.73
CA GLY A 814 24.93 -3.95 -23.53
C GLY A 814 23.63 -4.41 -22.85
N GLN A 815 23.68 -4.85 -21.59
CA GLN A 815 22.52 -5.31 -20.82
C GLN A 815 22.18 -4.31 -19.73
N LEU A 816 20.95 -3.81 -19.73
CA LEU A 816 20.42 -3.01 -18.62
C LEU A 816 20.15 -3.89 -17.41
N GLN A 817 20.50 -3.37 -16.24
CA GLN A 817 20.32 -3.95 -14.92
C GLN A 817 20.36 -2.84 -13.88
N GLY A 818 20.17 -3.12 -12.59
CA GLY A 818 20.09 -2.04 -11.63
C GLY A 818 19.79 -2.46 -10.20
N CYS A 819 19.59 -1.46 -9.35
CA CYS A 819 19.28 -1.66 -7.94
C CYS A 819 18.09 -0.80 -7.52
N VAL A 820 17.13 -1.39 -6.80
CA VAL A 820 16.02 -0.66 -6.19
C VAL A 820 16.28 -0.40 -4.71
N PHE A 821 15.90 0.79 -4.24
CA PHE A 821 16.04 1.28 -2.87
C PHE A 821 14.72 1.82 -2.33
N ARG A 822 14.54 1.73 -1.01
CA ARG A 822 13.50 2.49 -0.30
C ARG A 822 13.83 3.98 -0.44
N PHE A 823 12.80 4.82 -0.60
CA PHE A 823 13.03 6.25 -0.85
C PHE A 823 12.07 7.17 -0.11
N ILE A 824 10.78 7.21 -0.45
CA ILE A 824 9.80 8.12 0.18
C ILE A 824 8.60 7.33 0.69
N GLN A 825 8.15 7.64 1.91
CA GLN A 825 6.87 7.21 2.47
C GLN A 825 6.14 8.44 3.08
N GLY A 826 5.24 8.24 4.04
CA GLY A 826 4.50 9.34 4.70
C GLY A 826 3.42 10.01 3.85
N LEU A 827 3.14 9.52 2.64
CA LEU A 827 2.14 10.08 1.73
C LEU A 827 0.70 9.68 2.09
N GLU A 828 -0.29 10.45 1.60
CA GLU A 828 -1.72 10.33 1.94
C GLU A 828 -2.38 9.01 1.56
N ALA A 829 -1.96 8.39 0.45
CA ALA A 829 -2.54 7.18 -0.13
C ALA A 829 -1.49 6.36 -0.90
N GLY A 830 -1.89 5.22 -1.47
CA GLY A 830 -1.07 4.47 -2.42
C GLY A 830 -0.80 5.28 -3.68
N VAL A 831 0.41 5.24 -4.23
CA VAL A 831 0.83 6.14 -5.31
C VAL A 831 0.56 5.51 -6.68
N ASN A 832 -0.41 6.06 -7.42
CA ASN A 832 -0.79 5.57 -8.74
C ASN A 832 -0.08 6.30 -9.88
N ARG A 833 0.07 7.62 -9.76
CA ARG A 833 0.65 8.46 -10.81
C ARG A 833 1.67 9.39 -10.19
N ILE A 834 2.79 9.57 -10.90
CA ILE A 834 3.77 10.60 -10.61
C ILE A 834 4.11 11.35 -11.89
N LEU A 835 4.46 12.63 -11.76
CA LEU A 835 4.81 13.51 -12.88
C LEU A 835 5.68 14.67 -12.38
N TRP A 836 6.69 15.06 -13.15
CA TRP A 836 7.42 16.31 -12.91
C TRP A 836 6.63 17.50 -13.48
N GLY A 837 6.32 18.47 -12.64
CA GLY A 837 5.63 19.70 -13.03
C GLY A 837 6.57 20.78 -13.56
N PRO A 838 6.01 21.87 -14.12
CA PRO A 838 6.78 22.99 -14.68
C PRO A 838 7.53 23.83 -13.63
N ASP A 839 7.27 23.60 -12.34
CA ASP A 839 7.93 24.23 -11.18
C ASP A 839 9.09 23.39 -10.61
N ASP A 840 9.56 22.39 -11.38
CA ASP A 840 10.58 21.40 -11.01
C ASP A 840 10.23 20.55 -9.77
N ALA A 841 8.93 20.48 -9.42
CA ALA A 841 8.44 19.63 -8.34
C ALA A 841 7.83 18.32 -8.87
N LEU A 842 7.88 17.27 -8.06
CA LEU A 842 7.25 15.98 -8.36
C LEU A 842 5.82 15.97 -7.80
N TYR A 843 4.83 15.88 -8.67
CA TYR A 843 3.42 15.72 -8.31
C TYR A 843 3.10 14.24 -8.15
N VAL A 844 2.30 13.94 -7.13
CA VAL A 844 2.01 12.57 -6.68
C VAL A 844 0.52 12.38 -6.53
N GLY A 845 -0.06 11.58 -7.42
CA GLY A 845 -1.46 11.20 -7.45
C GLY A 845 -1.70 9.89 -6.69
N GLY A 846 -2.54 9.98 -5.66
CA GLY A 846 -2.89 8.89 -4.77
C GLY A 846 -4.20 8.20 -5.16
N ILE A 847 -4.29 6.89 -4.91
CA ILE A 847 -5.48 6.07 -5.08
C ILE A 847 -5.58 5.02 -3.96
N GLY A 848 -6.80 4.60 -3.63
CA GLY A 848 -7.09 3.57 -2.64
C GLY A 848 -8.46 2.89 -2.87
N ASN A 849 -8.66 1.75 -2.21
CA ASN A 849 -9.89 0.94 -2.26
C ASN A 849 -10.22 0.37 -0.85
N PRO A 850 -11.43 -0.12 -0.53
CA PRO A 850 -11.70 -0.79 0.75
C PRO A 850 -10.65 -1.89 1.08
N GLY A 851 -10.18 -1.92 2.32
CA GLY A 851 -8.99 -2.69 2.74
C GLY A 851 -7.65 -1.95 2.55
N ASN A 852 -7.69 -0.78 1.89
CA ASN A 852 -6.62 0.17 1.55
C ASN A 852 -5.31 -0.43 1.04
N TRP A 853 -5.34 -1.61 0.42
CA TRP A 853 -4.16 -2.30 -0.12
C TRP A 853 -2.95 -2.26 0.83
N GLN A 854 -3.12 -2.66 2.10
CA GLN A 854 -2.08 -2.62 3.15
C GLN A 854 -1.76 -1.24 3.76
N HIS A 855 -2.50 -0.18 3.41
CA HIS A 855 -2.39 1.16 4.00
C HIS A 855 -3.46 1.48 5.06
N THR A 856 -3.61 0.63 6.08
CA THR A 856 -4.57 0.88 7.16
C THR A 856 -4.40 2.28 7.78
N GLY A 857 -5.50 3.05 7.88
CA GLY A 857 -5.51 4.40 8.47
C GLY A 857 -5.13 5.55 7.52
N LYS A 858 -4.81 5.27 6.26
CA LYS A 858 -4.57 6.28 5.22
C LYS A 858 -5.82 6.64 4.41
N LEU A 859 -5.75 7.70 3.60
CA LEU A 859 -6.81 8.12 2.71
C LEU A 859 -6.91 7.18 1.49
N TRP A 860 -8.06 7.21 0.81
CA TRP A 860 -8.31 6.46 -0.43
C TRP A 860 -8.11 7.30 -1.70
N TYR A 861 -7.64 8.52 -1.51
CA TYR A 861 -7.45 9.56 -2.50
C TYR A 861 -6.24 10.39 -2.07
N GLY A 862 -5.66 11.15 -2.98
CA GLY A 862 -4.59 12.08 -2.62
C GLY A 862 -4.00 12.79 -3.82
N LEU A 863 -3.55 14.01 -3.61
CA LEU A 863 -2.79 14.77 -4.61
C LEU A 863 -1.81 15.68 -3.86
N GLN A 864 -0.54 15.32 -3.92
CA GLN A 864 0.53 15.97 -3.18
C GLN A 864 1.68 16.37 -4.10
N ARG A 865 2.54 17.27 -3.62
CA ARG A 865 3.70 17.78 -4.35
C ARG A 865 4.96 17.67 -3.49
N LEU A 866 6.04 17.19 -4.09
CA LEU A 866 7.35 17.01 -3.47
C LEU A 866 8.39 17.85 -4.21
N LYS A 867 9.01 18.81 -3.51
CA LYS A 867 10.03 19.68 -4.08
C LYS A 867 11.40 19.36 -3.51
N TYR A 868 12.39 19.15 -4.38
CA TYR A 868 13.77 18.95 -3.92
C TYR A 868 14.28 20.22 -3.23
N ASN A 869 14.75 20.09 -1.99
CA ASN A 869 15.10 21.22 -1.13
C ASN A 869 16.62 21.52 -1.10
N GLY A 870 17.43 20.77 -1.85
CA GLY A 870 18.88 20.93 -1.89
C GLY A 870 19.64 20.19 -0.78
N ASN A 871 18.94 19.62 0.21
CA ASN A 871 19.57 18.83 1.27
C ASN A 871 19.97 17.44 0.75
N SER A 872 20.96 16.84 1.41
CA SER A 872 21.37 15.45 1.21
C SER A 872 20.89 14.61 2.38
N ALA A 873 20.36 13.41 2.11
CA ALA A 873 20.22 12.38 3.13
C ALA A 873 21.39 11.40 3.01
N PHE A 874 21.89 10.87 4.12
CA PHE A 874 22.93 9.85 4.09
C PHE A 874 22.32 8.48 3.75
N GLU A 875 22.70 7.91 2.61
CA GLU A 875 22.18 6.62 2.13
C GLU A 875 23.08 6.00 1.06
N MET A 876 22.78 4.76 0.66
CA MET A 876 23.38 4.14 -0.51
C MET A 876 22.87 4.83 -1.79
N LEU A 877 23.70 5.66 -2.41
CA LEU A 877 23.41 6.31 -3.68
C LEU A 877 23.24 5.30 -4.83
N LYS A 878 24.08 4.27 -4.90
CA LYS A 878 23.99 3.19 -5.88
C LYS A 878 24.79 1.98 -5.45
N ILE A 879 24.45 0.82 -5.99
CA ILE A 879 25.24 -0.40 -5.92
C ILE A 879 25.63 -0.74 -7.35
N GLU A 880 26.92 -0.91 -7.63
CA GLU A 880 27.44 -1.22 -8.96
C GLU A 880 28.06 -2.61 -8.99
N ALA A 881 27.82 -3.37 -10.07
CA ALA A 881 28.49 -4.63 -10.30
C ALA A 881 29.96 -4.42 -10.67
N GLN A 882 30.81 -5.32 -10.18
CA GLN A 882 32.23 -5.47 -10.55
C GLN A 882 32.47 -6.94 -10.93
N SER A 883 33.56 -7.22 -11.64
CA SER A 883 33.89 -8.57 -12.11
C SER A 883 34.13 -9.59 -10.98
N ASN A 884 34.37 -9.12 -9.75
CA ASN A 884 34.69 -9.94 -8.57
C ASN A 884 33.91 -9.53 -7.31
N GLY A 885 32.80 -8.79 -7.45
CA GLY A 885 32.04 -8.31 -6.29
C GLY A 885 31.12 -7.15 -6.62
N MET A 886 30.81 -6.34 -5.61
CA MET A 886 29.92 -5.18 -5.74
C MET A 886 30.46 -3.96 -5.02
N THR A 887 30.24 -2.77 -5.59
CA THR A 887 30.62 -1.49 -4.96
C THR A 887 29.38 -0.74 -4.52
N ILE A 888 29.30 -0.43 -3.24
CA ILE A 888 28.29 0.45 -2.65
C ILE A 888 28.83 1.87 -2.69
N HIS A 889 28.05 2.81 -3.23
CA HIS A 889 28.33 4.24 -3.20
C HIS A 889 27.38 4.92 -2.23
N PHE A 890 27.87 5.86 -1.43
CA PHE A 890 27.09 6.65 -0.50
C PHE A 890 26.95 8.11 -0.97
N THR A 891 25.83 8.74 -0.62
CA THR A 891 25.60 10.18 -0.86
C THR A 891 26.58 11.06 -0.07
N GLU A 892 26.90 10.65 1.16
CA GLU A 892 27.85 11.30 2.07
C GLU A 892 29.00 10.37 2.44
N ALA A 893 30.10 10.93 2.95
CA ALA A 893 31.24 10.13 3.37
C ALA A 893 30.91 9.38 4.67
N LEU A 894 31.34 8.13 4.75
CA LEU A 894 31.41 7.38 6.01
C LEU A 894 32.36 8.07 6.99
N LYS A 895 32.13 7.90 8.28
CA LYS A 895 33.12 8.27 9.29
C LYS A 895 34.41 7.46 9.10
N GLU A 896 35.52 8.06 9.50
CA GLU A 896 36.81 7.39 9.45
C GLU A 896 36.78 6.10 10.27
N GLY A 897 37.21 4.99 9.66
CA GLY A 897 37.25 3.67 10.30
C GLY A 897 35.96 2.85 10.13
N ASP A 898 34.85 3.47 9.71
CA ASP A 898 33.63 2.74 9.39
C ASP A 898 33.72 2.02 8.04
N GLY A 899 32.93 0.96 7.91
CA GLY A 899 32.72 0.25 6.66
C GLY A 899 33.81 -0.75 6.27
N TRP A 900 34.84 -0.97 7.09
CA TRP A 900 35.92 -1.94 6.83
C TRP A 900 35.65 -3.37 7.32
N ASN A 901 34.63 -3.57 8.15
CA ASN A 901 34.34 -4.86 8.77
C ASN A 901 33.39 -5.69 7.91
N PRO A 902 33.75 -6.91 7.47
CA PRO A 902 32.85 -7.80 6.73
C PRO A 902 31.53 -8.08 7.45
N ASP A 903 31.52 -8.18 8.78
CA ASP A 903 30.30 -8.47 9.56
C ASP A 903 29.29 -7.32 9.58
N ASP A 904 29.68 -6.13 9.09
CA ASP A 904 28.79 -4.98 8.92
C ASP A 904 27.85 -5.15 7.71
N TYR A 905 28.05 -6.19 6.89
CA TYR A 905 27.31 -6.42 5.66
C TYR A 905 26.74 -7.83 5.62
N GLU A 906 25.53 -7.95 5.07
CA GLU A 906 24.96 -9.21 4.64
C GLU A 906 24.68 -9.12 3.14
N VAL A 907 25.17 -10.10 2.38
CA VAL A 907 24.88 -10.19 0.95
C VAL A 907 24.22 -11.54 0.68
N ARG A 908 23.03 -11.52 0.08
CA ARG A 908 22.32 -12.73 -0.36
C ARG A 908 22.12 -12.69 -1.86
N GLN A 909 21.94 -13.85 -2.47
CA GLN A 909 21.45 -13.93 -3.85
C GLN A 909 20.38 -15.00 -4.01
N TRP A 910 19.52 -14.85 -5.01
CA TRP A 910 18.54 -15.83 -5.47
C TRP A 910 18.11 -15.54 -6.91
N TYR A 911 17.40 -16.45 -7.55
CA TYR A 911 16.66 -16.17 -8.79
C TYR A 911 15.19 -16.54 -8.62
N TYR A 912 14.34 -16.09 -9.54
CA TYR A 912 12.91 -16.38 -9.54
C TYR A 912 12.55 -17.44 -10.58
N GLU A 913 11.63 -18.33 -10.21
CA GLU A 913 10.99 -19.27 -11.15
C GLU A 913 9.53 -18.85 -11.40
N PRO A 914 9.14 -18.59 -12.67
CA PRO A 914 7.74 -18.37 -13.02
C PRO A 914 6.89 -19.63 -12.79
N THR A 915 5.76 -19.49 -12.09
CA THR A 915 4.83 -20.60 -11.83
C THR A 915 3.39 -20.20 -12.12
N ALA A 916 2.50 -21.18 -12.26
CA ALA A 916 1.06 -20.91 -12.39
C ALA A 916 0.41 -20.39 -11.09
N ASN A 917 1.09 -20.54 -9.95
CA ASN A 917 0.63 -19.98 -8.69
C ASN A 917 0.86 -18.46 -8.69
N TYR A 918 0.14 -17.75 -7.84
CA TYR A 918 0.37 -16.32 -7.67
C TYR A 918 1.77 -16.08 -7.08
N GLY A 919 2.61 -15.34 -7.81
CA GLY A 919 4.02 -15.13 -7.45
C GLY A 919 4.87 -16.36 -7.76
N GLY A 920 6.15 -16.30 -7.38
CA GLY A 920 7.09 -17.39 -7.61
C GLY A 920 8.13 -17.51 -6.51
N PRO A 921 8.64 -18.73 -6.27
CA PRO A 921 9.60 -18.97 -5.21
C PRO A 921 10.94 -18.30 -5.52
N LYS A 922 11.65 -17.90 -4.47
CA LYS A 922 13.09 -17.63 -4.53
C LYS A 922 13.84 -18.95 -4.55
N LEU A 923 14.68 -19.17 -5.56
CA LEU A 923 15.51 -20.36 -5.71
C LEU A 923 17.01 -20.00 -5.64
N ASP A 924 17.84 -20.95 -5.22
CA ASP A 924 19.27 -20.73 -4.88
C ASP A 924 19.48 -19.59 -3.87
N GLU A 925 18.50 -19.36 -2.97
CA GLU A 925 18.64 -18.35 -1.92
C GLU A 925 19.75 -18.74 -0.93
N ARG A 926 20.77 -17.90 -0.83
CA ARG A 926 21.93 -18.12 0.06
C ARG A 926 22.69 -16.84 0.36
N ILE A 927 23.38 -16.84 1.49
CA ILE A 927 24.35 -15.80 1.86
C ILE A 927 25.65 -16.02 1.06
N LEU A 928 26.22 -14.93 0.54
CA LEU A 928 27.51 -14.92 -0.15
C LEU A 928 28.66 -14.62 0.81
N ASP A 929 29.79 -15.29 0.59
CA ASP A 929 31.02 -15.09 1.36
C ASP A 929 31.74 -13.80 0.92
N ILE A 930 31.99 -12.90 1.88
CA ILE A 930 32.71 -11.64 1.69
C ILE A 930 34.19 -11.89 1.96
N LYS A 931 35.01 -11.94 0.90
CA LYS A 931 36.45 -12.21 0.99
C LYS A 931 37.22 -11.04 1.59
N SER A 932 36.84 -9.83 1.19
CA SER A 932 37.46 -8.58 1.65
C SER A 932 36.50 -7.42 1.51
N VAL A 933 36.69 -6.40 2.36
CA VAL A 933 35.97 -5.13 2.31
C VAL A 933 36.98 -4.00 2.17
N ASN A 934 36.73 -3.10 1.22
CA ASN A 934 37.68 -2.06 0.83
C ASN A 934 36.97 -0.71 0.75
N VAL A 935 37.33 0.23 1.62
CA VAL A 935 36.75 1.59 1.63
C VAL A 935 37.57 2.49 0.72
N GLY A 936 36.89 3.23 -0.16
CA GLY A 936 37.53 4.17 -1.09
C GLY A 936 38.14 5.39 -0.38
N GLU A 937 39.10 6.05 -1.02
CA GLU A 937 39.81 7.23 -0.47
C GLU A 937 38.88 8.40 -0.09
N ASP A 938 37.71 8.50 -0.73
CA ASP A 938 36.69 9.52 -0.46
C ASP A 938 35.77 9.16 0.71
N ASN A 939 35.92 7.96 1.31
CA ASN A 939 35.02 7.34 2.28
C ASN A 939 33.55 7.28 1.79
N LYS A 940 33.27 7.49 0.50
CA LYS A 940 31.92 7.42 -0.08
C LYS A 940 31.68 6.09 -0.79
N ARG A 941 32.61 5.15 -0.74
CA ARG A 941 32.56 3.90 -1.48
C ARG A 941 33.05 2.75 -0.64
N VAL A 942 32.35 1.63 -0.73
CA VAL A 942 32.76 0.36 -0.14
C VAL A 942 32.68 -0.71 -1.22
N PHE A 943 33.81 -1.35 -1.51
CA PHE A 943 33.85 -2.53 -2.36
C PHE A 943 33.82 -3.80 -1.51
N LEU A 944 32.82 -4.64 -1.77
CA LEU A 944 32.67 -5.98 -1.21
C LEU A 944 33.18 -6.99 -2.26
N GLU A 945 34.30 -7.66 -1.97
CA GLU A 945 34.77 -8.75 -2.81
C GLU A 945 34.01 -10.03 -2.47
N LEU A 946 33.29 -10.60 -3.44
CA LEU A 946 32.35 -11.70 -3.21
C LEU A 946 32.80 -12.99 -3.89
N SER A 947 32.55 -14.12 -3.22
CA SER A 947 32.62 -15.46 -3.82
C SER A 947 31.32 -15.80 -4.56
N ASP A 948 31.42 -16.50 -5.70
CA ASP A 948 30.30 -17.18 -6.35
C ASP A 948 29.07 -16.33 -6.73
N LEU A 949 29.31 -15.06 -7.07
CA LEU A 949 28.33 -14.16 -7.68
C LEU A 949 27.84 -14.74 -9.03
N LYS A 950 26.53 -14.77 -9.26
CA LYS A 950 25.92 -15.37 -10.47
C LYS A 950 25.05 -14.40 -11.26
N GLU A 951 25.19 -14.45 -12.59
CA GLU A 951 24.24 -13.81 -13.51
C GLU A 951 22.83 -14.42 -13.39
N GLY A 952 21.81 -13.65 -13.76
CA GLY A 952 20.39 -14.01 -13.65
C GLY A 952 19.84 -14.04 -12.23
N HIS A 953 20.55 -13.49 -11.26
CA HIS A 953 20.15 -13.47 -9.85
C HIS A 953 19.83 -12.05 -9.38
N VAL A 954 18.93 -11.93 -8.40
CA VAL A 954 18.87 -10.78 -7.52
C VAL A 954 19.93 -10.93 -6.45
N VAL A 955 20.66 -9.86 -6.16
CA VAL A 955 21.66 -9.73 -5.10
C VAL A 955 21.15 -8.70 -4.10
N TYR A 956 20.80 -9.17 -2.91
CA TYR A 956 20.37 -8.33 -1.80
C TYR A 956 21.59 -7.92 -0.98
N VAL A 957 21.72 -6.63 -0.71
CA VAL A 957 22.77 -6.06 0.12
C VAL A 957 22.11 -5.37 1.30
N HIS A 958 22.47 -5.78 2.52
CA HIS A 958 22.02 -5.18 3.77
C HIS A 958 23.20 -4.69 4.60
N LEU A 959 23.13 -3.45 5.05
CA LEU A 959 24.05 -2.83 6.00
C LEU A 959 23.58 -3.18 7.41
N LYS A 960 24.24 -4.16 8.05
CA LYS A 960 23.93 -4.58 9.42
C LYS A 960 24.38 -3.55 10.46
N ASN A 961 25.43 -2.79 10.16
CA ASN A 961 25.90 -1.70 10.99
C ASN A 961 25.24 -0.39 10.54
N ASN A 962 24.76 0.39 11.50
CA ASN A 962 24.09 1.66 11.24
C ASN A 962 25.14 2.76 11.15
N PHE A 963 25.75 2.88 9.97
CA PHE A 963 26.75 3.92 9.73
C PHE A 963 26.17 5.31 9.98
N VAL A 964 27.03 6.20 10.47
CA VAL A 964 26.74 7.63 10.56
C VAL A 964 27.69 8.33 9.59
N SER A 965 27.20 9.30 8.84
CA SER A 965 28.07 10.03 7.91
C SER A 965 29.09 10.87 8.66
N ALA A 966 30.16 11.28 7.98
CA ALA A 966 31.12 12.26 8.47
C ALA A 966 30.48 13.65 8.71
N SER A 967 29.27 13.88 8.19
CA SER A 967 28.44 15.06 8.46
C SER A 967 27.38 14.79 9.54
N GLU A 968 27.51 13.69 10.28
CA GLU A 968 26.69 13.34 11.44
C GLU A 968 25.23 12.98 11.13
N ASN A 969 24.94 12.49 9.92
CA ASN A 969 23.60 12.04 9.53
C ASN A 969 23.45 10.51 9.67
N SER A 970 22.30 10.05 10.18
CA SER A 970 21.92 8.62 10.16
C SER A 970 21.60 8.14 8.75
N LEU A 971 21.79 6.84 8.50
CA LEU A 971 21.32 6.18 7.29
C LEU A 971 19.80 6.32 7.12
N TRP A 972 19.36 6.69 5.93
CA TRP A 972 17.94 6.74 5.56
C TRP A 972 17.37 5.35 5.25
N SER A 973 18.15 4.49 4.59
CA SER A 973 17.83 3.08 4.38
C SER A 973 19.10 2.24 4.35
N THR A 974 19.00 1.00 4.82
CA THR A 974 20.13 0.07 5.00
C THR A 974 20.22 -1.00 3.93
N GLU A 975 19.30 -1.05 2.96
CA GLU A 975 19.21 -2.19 2.03
C GLU A 975 18.93 -1.80 0.58
N GLY A 976 19.36 -2.68 -0.33
CA GLY A 976 19.10 -2.57 -1.77
C GLY A 976 19.05 -3.93 -2.44
N TRP A 977 18.20 -4.05 -3.47
CA TRP A 977 18.02 -5.27 -4.26
C TRP A 977 18.54 -5.03 -5.67
N TYR A 978 19.71 -5.59 -5.98
CA TYR A 978 20.36 -5.46 -7.26
C TYR A 978 19.97 -6.63 -8.18
N THR A 979 19.43 -6.37 -9.36
CA THR A 979 19.20 -7.41 -10.37
C THR A 979 20.44 -7.56 -11.20
N LEU A 980 21.11 -8.71 -11.15
CA LEU A 980 22.39 -8.97 -11.83
C LEU A 980 22.17 -9.80 -13.09
N ASN A 981 21.86 -9.14 -14.20
CA ASN A 981 21.69 -9.82 -15.49
C ASN A 981 23.04 -10.24 -16.11
N LYS A 982 24.07 -9.41 -15.93
CA LYS A 982 25.41 -9.60 -16.48
C LYS A 982 26.48 -9.20 -15.47
N ILE A 983 27.56 -9.98 -15.39
CA ILE A 983 28.75 -9.63 -14.63
C ILE A 983 29.73 -8.91 -15.57
N PRO A 984 30.25 -7.72 -15.22
CA PRO A 984 31.19 -7.00 -16.08
C PRO A 984 32.45 -7.82 -16.38
N SER A 985 32.84 -7.92 -17.66
CA SER A 985 33.95 -8.79 -18.08
C SER A 985 35.34 -8.35 -17.57
N ASN A 986 35.59 -7.05 -17.37
CA ASN A 986 36.93 -6.52 -17.03
C ASN A 986 36.87 -5.27 -16.12
N LYS A 987 36.06 -5.33 -15.06
CA LYS A 987 35.85 -4.21 -14.12
C LYS A 987 36.08 -4.71 -12.68
N PRO A 988 37.31 -5.02 -12.24
CA PRO A 988 37.52 -5.49 -10.86
C PRO A 988 37.33 -4.34 -9.88
N GLY A 989 36.83 -4.66 -8.68
CA GLY A 989 36.72 -3.69 -7.61
C GLY A 989 38.08 -3.22 -7.08
N ILE A 990 38.06 -2.08 -6.38
CA ILE A 990 39.26 -1.47 -5.82
C ILE A 990 39.66 -2.23 -4.56
N ILE A 991 40.90 -2.72 -4.52
CA ILE A 991 41.51 -3.29 -3.32
C ILE A 991 42.42 -2.22 -2.71
N THR A 992 42.17 -1.88 -1.46
CA THR A 992 42.92 -0.87 -0.70
C THR A 992 43.59 -1.52 0.50
N GLU A 993 44.76 -1.03 0.91
CA GLU A 993 45.34 -1.47 2.19
C GLU A 993 44.42 -1.05 3.34
N GLN A 994 44.01 -2.01 4.17
CA GLN A 994 43.22 -1.73 5.36
C GLN A 994 44.00 -0.76 6.26
N ILE A 995 43.41 0.41 6.52
CA ILE A 995 43.96 1.34 7.51
C ILE A 995 43.93 0.60 8.86
N ALA A 996 45.04 0.60 9.61
CA ALA A 996 45.07 -0.01 10.94
C ALA A 996 43.95 0.60 11.78
N GLY A 997 42.95 -0.22 12.14
CA GLY A 997 41.78 0.24 12.89
C GLY A 997 42.19 0.94 14.18
N VAL A 998 41.40 1.93 14.59
CA VAL A 998 41.57 2.58 15.89
C VAL A 998 41.32 1.53 16.97
N GLY A 999 42.35 1.21 17.75
CA GLY A 999 42.23 0.22 18.82
C GLY A 999 41.20 0.64 19.86
N MET A 1000 40.58 -0.34 20.53
CA MET A 1000 39.70 -0.07 21.65
C MET A 1000 40.38 0.81 22.71
N ASN A 1001 39.65 1.79 23.25
CA ASN A 1001 40.13 2.81 24.18
C ASN A 1001 41.34 3.59 23.63
N SER A 1002 41.26 4.01 22.38
CA SER A 1002 42.26 4.90 21.78
C SER A 1002 41.61 5.98 20.91
N LEU A 1003 42.36 7.04 20.64
CA LEU A 1003 41.96 8.12 19.74
C LEU A 1003 42.68 7.99 18.40
N SER A 1004 41.93 8.11 17.31
CA SER A 1004 42.48 8.30 15.96
C SER A 1004 43.27 9.60 15.86
N GLU A 1005 44.13 9.75 14.84
CA GLU A 1005 44.83 11.02 14.62
C GLU A 1005 43.87 12.17 14.32
N ASN A 1006 42.74 11.89 13.64
CA ASN A 1006 41.70 12.90 13.42
C ASN A 1006 40.92 13.20 14.70
N GLU A 1007 40.64 12.21 15.54
CA GLU A 1007 40.00 12.45 16.85
C GLU A 1007 40.90 13.35 17.72
N LYS A 1008 42.20 13.08 17.77
CA LYS A 1008 43.17 13.96 18.46
C LYS A 1008 43.19 15.36 17.86
N ALA A 1009 43.21 15.48 16.53
CA ALA A 1009 43.20 16.77 15.84
C ALA A 1009 41.88 17.56 16.06
N ALA A 1010 40.76 16.85 16.18
CA ALA A 1010 39.44 17.42 16.48
C ALA A 1010 39.22 17.74 17.97
N GLY A 1011 40.22 17.51 18.83
CA GLY A 1011 40.18 17.88 20.25
C GLY A 1011 39.45 16.88 21.14
N TRP A 1012 39.30 15.62 20.71
CA TRP A 1012 38.78 14.57 21.58
C TRP A 1012 39.79 14.22 22.68
N ASP A 1013 39.29 13.95 23.87
CA ASP A 1013 40.02 13.41 25.00
C ASP A 1013 39.44 12.05 25.40
N LEU A 1014 40.29 11.17 25.93
CA LEU A 1014 39.92 9.84 26.35
C LEU A 1014 39.63 9.84 27.85
N LEU A 1015 38.39 9.54 28.26
CA LEU A 1015 38.03 9.46 29.67
C LEU A 1015 38.51 8.15 30.32
N PHE A 1016 38.65 7.08 29.54
CA PHE A 1016 39.12 5.78 30.01
C PHE A 1016 40.09 5.13 29.01
N ASP A 1017 41.29 4.80 29.48
CA ASP A 1017 42.39 4.25 28.66
C ASP A 1017 42.41 2.71 28.56
N GLY A 1018 41.38 2.05 29.10
CA GLY A 1018 41.32 0.60 29.21
C GLY A 1018 42.04 0.03 30.43
N LYS A 1019 42.66 0.85 31.27
CA LYS A 1019 43.52 0.38 32.37
C LYS A 1019 43.29 1.11 33.69
N SER A 1020 43.11 2.43 33.65
CA SER A 1020 43.07 3.28 34.83
C SER A 1020 41.79 4.11 34.89
N LEU A 1021 41.34 4.39 36.11
CA LEU A 1021 40.17 5.24 36.41
C LEU A 1021 40.61 6.64 36.88
N ASP A 1022 41.83 7.07 36.55
CA ASP A 1022 42.45 8.32 37.04
C ASP A 1022 41.71 9.62 36.69
N LYS A 1023 40.70 9.57 35.82
CA LYS A 1023 39.84 10.71 35.46
C LYS A 1023 38.46 10.67 36.13
N PHE A 1024 38.28 9.75 37.07
CA PHE A 1024 37.03 9.56 37.79
C PHE A 1024 37.27 9.53 39.29
N HIS A 1025 36.23 9.84 40.05
CA HIS A 1025 36.12 9.55 41.47
C HIS A 1025 34.68 9.15 41.82
N LEU A 1026 34.46 8.63 43.02
CA LEU A 1026 33.11 8.34 43.51
C LEU A 1026 32.42 9.66 43.90
N PHE A 1027 31.14 9.81 43.60
CA PHE A 1027 30.38 11.02 43.95
C PHE A 1027 30.53 11.35 45.45
N ASN A 1028 30.93 12.58 45.76
CA ASN A 1028 31.24 13.10 47.09
C ASN A 1028 32.32 12.32 47.87
N LYS A 1029 33.21 11.57 47.18
CA LYS A 1029 34.32 10.81 47.78
C LYS A 1029 35.61 10.94 46.98
N THR A 1030 36.71 11.27 47.66
CA THR A 1030 38.02 11.53 47.01
C THR A 1030 39.00 10.35 47.06
N GLU A 1031 38.65 9.21 47.68
CA GLU A 1031 39.53 8.04 47.81
C GLU A 1031 38.83 6.74 47.39
N GLY A 1032 39.49 5.99 46.50
CA GLY A 1032 39.03 4.68 46.01
C GLY A 1032 37.93 4.75 44.95
N PHE A 1033 37.71 3.62 44.27
CA PHE A 1033 36.71 3.48 43.19
C PHE A 1033 35.57 2.52 43.57
N GLY A 1034 35.52 2.09 44.84
CA GLY A 1034 34.48 1.20 45.33
C GLY A 1034 34.40 -0.10 44.53
N LYS A 1035 33.19 -0.39 44.03
CA LYS A 1035 32.89 -1.56 43.20
C LYS A 1035 33.29 -1.42 41.72
N TRP A 1036 33.79 -0.26 41.29
CA TRP A 1036 34.28 -0.04 39.93
C TRP A 1036 35.73 -0.52 39.75
N SER A 1037 36.06 -1.01 38.55
CA SER A 1037 37.43 -1.40 38.17
C SER A 1037 37.61 -1.53 36.66
N ALA A 1038 38.87 -1.48 36.21
CA ALA A 1038 39.23 -1.88 34.85
C ALA A 1038 39.41 -3.42 34.77
N THR A 1039 38.80 -4.06 33.77
CA THR A 1039 38.98 -5.50 33.52
C THR A 1039 40.27 -5.79 32.75
N ALA A 1040 40.70 -7.05 32.70
CA ALA A 1040 41.90 -7.45 31.96
C ALA A 1040 41.75 -7.26 30.43
N GLU A 1041 40.51 -7.33 29.94
CA GLU A 1041 40.10 -7.10 28.56
C GLU A 1041 40.08 -5.61 28.21
N GLY A 1042 40.13 -4.72 29.20
CA GLY A 1042 40.16 -3.28 29.01
C GLY A 1042 38.78 -2.62 29.06
N TYR A 1043 37.85 -3.13 29.85
CA TYR A 1043 36.53 -2.52 30.08
C TYR A 1043 36.49 -1.82 31.44
N LEU A 1044 35.79 -0.69 31.53
CA LEU A 1044 35.41 -0.10 32.80
C LEU A 1044 34.16 -0.85 33.29
N HIS A 1045 34.22 -1.49 34.45
CA HIS A 1045 33.19 -2.41 34.92
C HIS A 1045 32.75 -2.11 36.35
N PHE A 1046 31.44 -2.11 36.56
CA PHE A 1046 30.84 -2.17 37.89
C PHE A 1046 30.50 -3.62 38.25
N ASP A 1047 31.12 -4.14 39.31
CA ASP A 1047 30.85 -5.48 39.83
C ASP A 1047 30.11 -5.41 41.18
N PRO A 1048 28.78 -5.65 41.22
CA PRO A 1048 28.01 -5.58 42.45
C PRO A 1048 28.43 -6.64 43.49
N THR A 1049 29.16 -7.69 43.09
CA THR A 1049 29.58 -8.78 43.98
C THR A 1049 30.86 -8.48 44.76
N LYS A 1050 31.58 -7.40 44.40
CA LYS A 1050 32.81 -6.98 45.08
C LYS A 1050 32.52 -6.46 46.49
N GLU A 1051 33.27 -6.92 47.49
CA GLU A 1051 33.19 -6.43 48.88
C GLU A 1051 33.84 -5.03 49.01
N ALA A 1052 33.16 -4.01 48.50
CA ALA A 1052 33.54 -2.60 48.60
C ALA A 1052 32.29 -1.71 48.62
N ASP A 1053 32.44 -0.44 49.02
CA ASP A 1053 31.37 0.56 48.89
C ASP A 1053 30.92 0.68 47.43
N GLY A 1054 29.61 0.76 47.20
CA GLY A 1054 29.05 1.18 45.92
C GLY A 1054 29.09 2.70 45.73
N GLY A 1055 28.36 3.17 44.75
CA GLY A 1055 28.17 4.57 44.41
C GLY A 1055 28.50 4.88 42.95
N ASP A 1056 27.88 5.95 42.47
CA ASP A 1056 28.09 6.48 41.13
C ASP A 1056 29.51 7.03 40.99
N ILE A 1057 30.13 6.83 39.83
CA ILE A 1057 31.41 7.47 39.50
C ILE A 1057 31.17 8.69 38.63
N VAL A 1058 31.91 9.75 38.90
CA VAL A 1058 31.81 11.03 38.21
C VAL A 1058 33.16 11.42 37.63
N THR A 1059 33.17 12.18 36.54
CA THR A 1059 34.41 12.72 35.98
C THR A 1059 35.06 13.72 36.92
N ASP A 1060 36.39 13.81 36.91
CA ASP A 1060 37.12 14.85 37.64
C ASP A 1060 36.84 16.25 37.08
N ASP A 1061 36.69 16.34 35.77
CA ASP A 1061 36.39 17.58 35.04
C ASP A 1061 34.88 17.86 34.96
N GLU A 1062 34.54 19.15 34.81
CA GLU A 1062 33.20 19.63 34.44
C GLU A 1062 33.13 20.00 32.95
N TYR A 1063 31.93 19.87 32.38
CA TYR A 1063 31.62 20.13 30.98
C TYR A 1063 30.33 20.97 30.88
N GLU A 1064 30.37 22.02 30.05
CA GLU A 1064 29.21 22.86 29.70
C GLU A 1064 28.67 22.46 28.33
N ASN A 1065 29.47 22.69 27.28
CA ASN A 1065 29.18 22.21 25.92
C ASN A 1065 30.10 21.06 25.58
N PHE A 1066 29.54 19.91 25.20
CA PHE A 1066 30.33 18.71 24.92
C PHE A 1066 29.65 17.76 23.94
N GLU A 1067 30.48 16.90 23.37
CA GLU A 1067 30.08 15.70 22.65
C GLU A 1067 30.74 14.50 23.35
N LEU A 1068 29.94 13.58 23.88
CA LEU A 1068 30.35 12.37 24.58
C LEU A 1068 30.05 11.16 23.70
N ASN A 1069 31.08 10.36 23.41
CA ASN A 1069 30.96 9.05 22.80
C ASN A 1069 31.36 7.97 23.80
N LEU A 1070 30.57 6.92 23.93
CA LEU A 1070 30.95 5.73 24.68
C LEU A 1070 30.24 4.50 24.14
N GLU A 1071 30.71 3.33 24.54
CA GLU A 1071 29.98 2.09 24.37
C GLU A 1071 29.67 1.48 25.72
N TRP A 1072 28.48 0.91 25.86
CA TRP A 1072 28.06 0.19 27.07
C TRP A 1072 27.52 -1.20 26.74
N MET A 1073 27.67 -2.12 27.67
CA MET A 1073 27.06 -3.44 27.68
C MET A 1073 26.51 -3.67 29.08
N ILE A 1074 25.34 -4.30 29.19
CA ILE A 1074 24.70 -4.55 30.49
C ILE A 1074 24.33 -6.03 30.66
N SER A 1075 24.27 -6.50 31.90
CA SER A 1075 23.74 -7.82 32.20
C SER A 1075 22.23 -7.89 32.00
N ASN A 1076 21.72 -9.10 31.83
CA ASN A 1076 20.27 -9.36 31.81
C ASN A 1076 19.57 -8.71 33.00
N CYS A 1077 18.44 -8.07 32.72
CA CYS A 1077 17.61 -7.32 33.64
C CYS A 1077 18.36 -6.24 34.42
N GLY A 1078 19.47 -5.72 33.87
CA GLY A 1078 20.26 -4.71 34.53
C GLY A 1078 19.77 -3.28 34.29
N ASN A 1079 20.12 -2.40 35.22
CA ASN A 1079 19.93 -0.96 35.14
C ASN A 1079 21.25 -0.19 35.39
N SER A 1080 21.42 0.93 34.70
CA SER A 1080 22.49 1.92 34.90
C SER A 1080 22.06 3.20 34.18
N GLY A 1081 22.95 4.18 34.04
CA GLY A 1081 22.63 5.42 33.36
C GLY A 1081 23.83 6.32 33.15
N ILE A 1082 23.67 7.26 32.22
CA ILE A 1082 24.65 8.29 31.89
C ILE A 1082 24.03 9.63 32.26
N MET A 1083 24.51 10.25 33.34
CA MET A 1083 24.03 11.57 33.74
C MET A 1083 25.01 12.66 33.33
N PHE A 1084 24.49 13.85 33.09
CA PHE A 1084 25.28 15.02 32.72
C PHE A 1084 24.78 16.27 33.44
N ASN A 1085 25.57 17.34 33.40
CA ASN A 1085 25.30 18.59 34.13
C ASN A 1085 25.11 18.40 35.64
N VAL A 1086 25.68 17.32 36.19
CA VAL A 1086 25.61 16.99 37.62
C VAL A 1086 26.45 17.98 38.42
N VAL A 1087 25.87 18.52 39.49
CA VAL A 1087 26.56 19.36 40.47
C VAL A 1087 26.93 18.53 41.68
N GLU A 1088 28.22 18.51 41.99
CA GLU A 1088 28.75 17.82 43.16
C GLU A 1088 28.92 18.83 44.31
N ASP A 1089 28.13 18.65 45.36
CA ASP A 1089 28.15 19.46 46.58
C ASP A 1089 27.73 18.58 47.76
N GLU A 1090 28.26 18.86 48.96
CA GLU A 1090 27.95 18.11 50.18
C GLU A 1090 26.44 18.10 50.52
N LYS A 1091 25.67 19.07 50.01
CA LYS A 1091 24.21 19.14 50.21
C LYS A 1091 23.43 18.08 49.42
N TYR A 1092 24.00 17.50 48.36
CA TYR A 1092 23.36 16.46 47.56
C TYR A 1092 23.87 15.08 47.98
N CYS A 1093 22.97 14.16 48.30
CA CYS A 1093 23.38 12.78 48.63
C CYS A 1093 23.63 11.90 47.40
N CYS A 1094 23.25 12.36 46.21
CA CYS A 1094 23.26 11.59 44.98
C CYS A 1094 23.24 12.52 43.75
N PRO A 1095 23.81 12.08 42.61
CA PRO A 1095 23.97 12.91 41.40
C PRO A 1095 22.63 13.22 40.70
N TYR A 1096 21.67 12.29 40.72
CA TYR A 1096 20.38 12.46 40.05
C TYR A 1096 19.53 13.62 40.59
N LEU A 1097 19.85 14.19 41.76
CA LEU A 1097 19.18 15.40 42.28
C LEU A 1097 19.43 16.65 41.43
N THR A 1098 20.44 16.62 40.55
CA THR A 1098 20.84 17.77 39.74
C THR A 1098 20.96 17.45 38.25
N GLY A 1099 21.47 16.27 37.89
CA GLY A 1099 21.72 15.91 36.50
C GLY A 1099 20.58 15.17 35.82
N PRO A 1100 20.19 15.56 34.59
CA PRO A 1100 19.40 14.71 33.71
C PRO A 1100 20.17 13.46 33.27
N GLU A 1101 19.45 12.44 32.80
CA GLU A 1101 19.97 11.09 32.57
C GLU A 1101 19.53 10.53 31.22
N MET A 1102 20.50 10.05 30.43
CA MET A 1102 20.24 9.07 29.36
C MET A 1102 20.26 7.68 29.98
N GLN A 1103 19.13 6.98 29.88
CA GLN A 1103 18.92 5.73 30.57
C GLN A 1103 19.67 4.55 29.92
N ILE A 1104 20.22 3.65 30.74
CA ILE A 1104 20.76 2.34 30.31
C ILE A 1104 19.94 1.24 30.96
N LEU A 1105 19.22 0.46 30.16
CA LEU A 1105 18.35 -0.59 30.67
C LEU A 1105 18.37 -1.84 29.80
N ASP A 1106 18.23 -3.02 30.41
CA ASP A 1106 17.66 -4.15 29.69
C ASP A 1106 16.13 -3.97 29.56
N ASN A 1107 15.71 -3.48 28.40
CA ASN A 1107 14.31 -3.22 28.06
C ASN A 1107 13.41 -4.46 28.14
N THR A 1108 13.99 -5.67 28.11
CA THR A 1108 13.20 -6.90 28.06
C THR A 1108 12.66 -7.28 29.42
N CYS A 1109 13.46 -7.16 30.49
CA CYS A 1109 13.12 -7.76 31.78
C CYS A 1109 13.37 -6.91 33.01
N HIS A 1110 14.06 -5.76 32.92
CA HIS A 1110 14.17 -4.92 34.11
C HIS A 1110 12.77 -4.35 34.47
N PRO A 1111 12.35 -4.34 35.76
CA PRO A 1111 11.01 -3.90 36.17
C PRO A 1111 10.61 -2.49 35.70
N ASP A 1112 11.59 -1.61 35.50
CA ASP A 1112 11.35 -0.22 35.11
C ASP A 1112 10.92 -0.07 33.64
N THR A 1113 11.09 -1.12 32.80
CA THR A 1113 10.63 -1.14 31.40
C THR A 1113 9.12 -0.94 31.23
N LYS A 1114 8.36 -1.12 32.33
CA LYS A 1114 6.92 -0.84 32.41
C LYS A 1114 6.59 0.62 32.11
N TYR A 1115 7.53 1.53 32.37
CA TYR A 1115 7.42 2.93 32.00
C TYR A 1115 8.19 3.15 30.71
N LYS A 1116 7.49 3.55 29.64
CA LYS A 1116 8.09 3.71 28.33
C LYS A 1116 9.19 4.77 28.26
N THR A 1117 9.21 5.72 29.20
CA THR A 1117 10.21 6.79 29.37
C THR A 1117 11.39 6.39 30.26
N HIS A 1118 11.46 5.13 30.70
CA HIS A 1118 12.51 4.59 31.56
C HIS A 1118 13.35 3.52 30.86
N ARG A 1119 13.23 3.39 29.54
CA ARG A 1119 13.91 2.41 28.70
C ARG A 1119 15.24 2.95 28.19
N ALA A 1120 16.09 2.04 27.71
CA ALA A 1120 17.41 2.38 27.18
C ALA A 1120 17.31 3.43 26.06
N GLY A 1121 18.08 4.50 26.22
CA GLY A 1121 18.15 5.62 25.27
C GLY A 1121 17.18 6.77 25.54
N ASP A 1122 16.21 6.60 26.44
CA ASP A 1122 15.26 7.65 26.81
C ASP A 1122 15.94 8.77 27.59
N LEU A 1123 15.33 9.95 27.58
CA LEU A 1123 15.53 10.94 28.64
C LEU A 1123 14.67 10.52 29.82
N TYR A 1124 15.33 9.98 30.84
CA TYR A 1124 14.69 9.27 31.95
C TYR A 1124 13.51 10.06 32.53
N ASP A 1125 12.32 9.44 32.53
CA ASP A 1125 11.03 9.98 33.04
C ASP A 1125 10.47 11.19 32.26
N MET A 1126 11.05 11.57 31.12
CA MET A 1126 10.65 12.77 30.38
C MET A 1126 10.33 12.50 28.90
N ILE A 1127 11.25 11.88 28.13
CA ILE A 1127 11.08 11.66 26.69
C ILE A 1127 11.42 10.21 26.34
N GLU A 1128 10.44 9.49 25.77
CA GLU A 1128 10.63 8.16 25.17
C GLU A 1128 11.41 8.27 23.85
N THR A 1129 12.29 7.30 23.59
CA THR A 1129 13.01 7.15 22.32
C THR A 1129 12.05 7.05 21.13
N LYS A 1130 12.42 7.69 20.02
CA LYS A 1130 11.61 7.63 18.78
C LYS A 1130 11.47 6.20 18.23
N HIS A 1131 12.53 5.39 18.35
CA HIS A 1131 12.60 4.00 17.92
C HIS A 1131 13.43 3.19 18.91
N ILE A 1132 13.04 1.94 19.17
CA ILE A 1132 13.84 1.00 19.97
C ILE A 1132 15.02 0.55 19.12
N THR A 1133 16.22 1.06 19.44
CA THR A 1133 17.46 0.76 18.71
C THR A 1133 18.50 0.04 19.56
N VAL A 1134 18.18 -0.24 20.83
CA VAL A 1134 19.07 -0.94 21.77
C VAL A 1134 19.30 -2.39 21.34
N ASN A 1135 20.55 -2.84 21.43
CA ASN A 1135 20.91 -4.25 21.28
C ASN A 1135 20.53 -5.02 22.56
N PRO A 1136 20.26 -6.33 22.47
CA PRO A 1136 19.98 -7.16 23.64
C PRO A 1136 21.06 -7.07 24.73
N ALA A 1137 20.68 -7.36 25.98
CA ALA A 1137 21.64 -7.47 27.08
C ALA A 1137 22.74 -8.49 26.75
N GLY A 1138 23.98 -8.19 27.17
CA GLY A 1138 25.18 -8.92 26.78
C GLY A 1138 25.81 -8.49 25.45
N GLU A 1139 25.18 -7.56 24.71
CA GLU A 1139 25.76 -6.95 23.51
C GLU A 1139 26.18 -5.49 23.76
N TRP A 1140 27.16 -5.02 22.98
CA TRP A 1140 27.63 -3.64 23.05
C TRP A 1140 26.67 -2.69 22.33
N ASN A 1141 26.39 -1.56 22.96
CA ASN A 1141 25.60 -0.46 22.46
C ASN A 1141 26.48 0.78 22.34
N LYS A 1142 26.40 1.50 21.21
CA LYS A 1142 27.12 2.75 20.96
C LYS A 1142 26.24 3.93 21.35
N VAL A 1143 26.75 4.81 22.20
CA VAL A 1143 26.07 6.04 22.64
C VAL A 1143 26.84 7.26 22.16
N ARG A 1144 26.07 8.27 21.74
CA ARG A 1144 26.56 9.63 21.54
C ARG A 1144 25.59 10.62 22.18
N ILE A 1145 26.11 11.50 23.04
CA ILE A 1145 25.35 12.59 23.68
C ILE A 1145 25.98 13.91 23.27
N ILE A 1146 25.19 14.81 22.70
CA ILE A 1146 25.63 16.15 22.32
C ILE A 1146 24.86 17.15 23.15
N ILE A 1147 25.56 18.04 23.86
CA ILE A 1147 24.99 19.18 24.56
C ILE A 1147 25.71 20.43 24.05
N ASN A 1148 24.98 21.32 23.37
CA ASN A 1148 25.56 22.54 22.80
C ASN A 1148 24.64 23.74 23.01
N ASN A 1149 25.00 24.60 23.95
CA ASN A 1149 24.24 25.78 24.36
C ASN A 1149 22.80 25.47 24.82
N GLY A 1150 22.55 24.25 25.31
CA GLY A 1150 21.25 23.76 25.74
C GLY A 1150 20.55 22.87 24.71
N GLU A 1151 20.90 22.93 23.42
CA GLU A 1151 20.43 21.96 22.44
C GLU A 1151 21.05 20.60 22.73
N SER A 1152 20.20 19.59 22.95
CA SER A 1152 20.57 18.29 23.46
C SER A 1152 20.10 17.18 22.53
N GLU A 1153 21.01 16.26 22.20
CA GLU A 1153 20.72 15.10 21.35
C GLU A 1153 21.24 13.80 21.99
N PHE A 1154 20.40 12.77 22.01
CA PHE A 1154 20.82 11.40 22.33
C PHE A 1154 20.80 10.53 21.08
N TRP A 1155 21.88 9.79 20.90
CA TRP A 1155 22.07 8.84 19.84
C TRP A 1155 22.37 7.46 20.42
N LEU A 1156 21.68 6.44 19.89
CA LEU A 1156 21.89 5.04 20.28
C LEU A 1156 22.00 4.19 19.02
N ASN A 1157 23.12 3.47 18.89
CA ASN A 1157 23.42 2.56 17.78
C ASN A 1157 23.25 3.19 16.39
N GLY A 1158 23.71 4.42 16.22
CA GLY A 1158 23.72 5.14 14.93
C GLY A 1158 22.45 5.95 14.63
N TYR A 1159 21.45 5.92 15.50
CA TYR A 1159 20.20 6.66 15.33
C TYR A 1159 20.05 7.75 16.39
N LYS A 1160 19.61 8.94 15.96
CA LYS A 1160 19.12 9.98 16.87
C LYS A 1160 17.79 9.53 17.47
N VAL A 1161 17.78 9.25 18.77
CA VAL A 1161 16.62 8.68 19.47
C VAL A 1161 15.85 9.71 20.29
N VAL A 1162 16.51 10.77 20.79
CA VAL A 1162 15.90 11.85 21.57
C VAL A 1162 16.56 13.19 21.18
N GLU A 1163 15.76 14.26 21.12
CA GLU A 1163 16.20 15.64 20.86
C GLU A 1163 15.35 16.61 21.69
N PHE A 1164 15.99 17.56 22.38
CA PHE A 1164 15.32 18.53 23.25
C PHE A 1164 16.20 19.76 23.53
N THR A 1165 15.58 20.84 23.97
CA THR A 1165 16.28 22.08 24.36
C THR A 1165 16.19 22.24 25.88
N MET A 1166 17.33 22.39 26.53
CA MET A 1166 17.44 22.69 27.96
C MET A 1166 17.44 24.20 28.21
N PHE A 1167 17.03 24.60 29.41
CA PHE A 1167 17.07 25.97 29.92
C PHE A 1167 16.16 26.99 29.23
N ASP A 1168 15.21 26.53 28.41
CA ASP A 1168 14.14 27.36 27.87
C ASP A 1168 12.86 27.27 28.72
N ASP A 1169 11.80 27.97 28.31
CA ASP A 1169 10.52 27.95 29.02
C ASP A 1169 9.84 26.57 28.95
N ASN A 1170 10.06 25.81 27.87
CA ASN A 1170 9.49 24.47 27.71
C ASN A 1170 10.13 23.47 28.69
N TRP A 1171 11.45 23.52 28.86
CA TRP A 1171 12.21 22.69 29.80
C TRP A 1171 11.67 22.78 31.23
N ASN A 1172 11.52 24.00 31.75
CA ASN A 1172 11.07 24.19 33.13
C ASN A 1172 9.56 24.01 33.30
N ASN A 1173 8.76 24.66 32.46
CA ASN A 1173 7.31 24.77 32.70
C ASN A 1173 6.53 23.56 32.18
N ASN A 1174 7.07 22.79 31.25
CA ASN A 1174 6.42 21.61 30.70
C ASN A 1174 7.18 20.33 31.04
N MET A 1175 8.48 20.26 30.73
CA MET A 1175 9.20 18.99 30.88
C MET A 1175 9.42 18.63 32.36
N ILE A 1176 10.08 19.49 33.15
CA ILE A 1176 10.32 19.24 34.58
C ILE A 1176 9.00 19.23 35.37
N ALA A 1177 8.10 20.18 35.11
CA ALA A 1177 6.84 20.29 35.84
C ALA A 1177 5.92 19.05 35.71
N ASN A 1178 6.00 18.32 34.58
CA ASN A 1178 5.20 17.12 34.33
C ASN A 1178 5.96 15.81 34.59
N SER A 1179 7.20 15.86 35.09
CA SER A 1179 7.97 14.67 35.48
C SER A 1179 7.98 14.48 37.01
N LYS A 1180 8.58 13.39 37.48
CA LYS A 1180 8.83 13.12 38.90
C LYS A 1180 9.80 14.10 39.54
N PHE A 1181 10.51 14.90 38.75
CA PHE A 1181 11.52 15.84 39.19
C PHE A 1181 10.98 17.23 39.56
N LYS A 1182 9.67 17.49 39.38
CA LYS A 1182 9.03 18.80 39.63
C LYS A 1182 9.31 19.44 41.00
N ASP A 1183 9.60 18.62 42.02
CA ASP A 1183 9.84 19.06 43.40
C ASP A 1183 11.35 19.15 43.73
N TRP A 1184 12.24 18.90 42.76
CA TRP A 1184 13.70 18.96 42.93
C TRP A 1184 14.24 20.31 42.44
N GLU A 1185 14.44 21.24 43.37
CA GLU A 1185 14.77 22.65 43.10
C GLU A 1185 15.93 22.86 42.12
N ASP A 1186 16.96 22.01 42.19
CA ASP A 1186 18.20 22.16 41.40
C ASP A 1186 18.29 21.20 40.19
N PHE A 1187 17.26 20.39 39.91
CA PHE A 1187 17.28 19.40 38.83
C PHE A 1187 17.31 20.07 37.45
N GLY A 1188 18.30 19.71 36.62
CA GLY A 1188 18.42 20.19 35.24
C GLY A 1188 18.66 21.69 35.12
N GLN A 1189 19.08 22.37 36.19
CA GLN A 1189 19.26 23.83 36.22
C GLN A 1189 20.70 24.26 35.91
N SER A 1190 21.69 23.39 36.11
CA SER A 1190 23.09 23.74 35.83
C SER A 1190 23.42 23.66 34.35
N ARG A 1191 24.15 24.66 33.86
CA ARG A 1191 24.69 24.67 32.48
C ARG A 1191 26.01 23.90 32.36
N SER A 1192 26.72 23.71 33.48
CA SER A 1192 28.00 22.98 33.55
C SER A 1192 27.95 21.95 34.66
N GLY A 1193 28.55 20.79 34.47
CA GLY A 1193 28.64 19.78 35.52
C GLY A 1193 29.46 18.55 35.14
N LYS A 1194 29.45 17.55 36.01
CA LYS A 1194 30.13 16.27 35.81
C LYS A 1194 29.35 15.37 34.85
N ILE A 1195 30.08 14.45 34.20
CA ILE A 1195 29.49 13.26 33.57
C ILE A 1195 29.53 12.10 34.58
N VAL A 1196 28.44 11.34 34.67
CA VAL A 1196 28.27 10.28 35.67
C VAL A 1196 27.95 8.95 34.99
N LEU A 1197 28.55 7.87 35.50
CA LEU A 1197 28.14 6.50 35.20
C LEU A 1197 27.52 5.90 36.47
N GLN A 1198 26.25 5.52 36.36
CA GLN A 1198 25.42 5.18 37.52
C GLN A 1198 25.70 3.75 38.03
N ASP A 1199 25.80 3.62 39.35
CA ASP A 1199 25.64 2.36 40.08
C ASP A 1199 24.16 2.17 40.45
N HIS A 1200 23.49 1.23 39.78
CA HIS A 1200 22.15 0.78 40.15
C HIS A 1200 22.13 -0.68 40.67
N GLY A 1201 23.29 -1.20 41.10
CA GLY A 1201 23.41 -2.55 41.64
C GLY A 1201 23.54 -3.68 40.62
N ASP A 1202 23.56 -3.38 39.32
CA ASP A 1202 23.65 -4.35 38.23
C ASP A 1202 24.96 -4.27 37.45
N LYS A 1203 25.37 -5.39 36.84
CA LYS A 1203 26.63 -5.45 36.10
C LYS A 1203 26.52 -4.63 34.82
N VAL A 1204 27.37 -3.63 34.70
CA VAL A 1204 27.51 -2.81 33.49
C VAL A 1204 28.99 -2.68 33.12
N TRP A 1205 29.27 -2.63 31.83
CA TRP A 1205 30.59 -2.47 31.24
C TRP A 1205 30.57 -1.27 30.30
N PHE A 1206 31.66 -0.51 30.30
CA PHE A 1206 31.87 0.62 29.39
C PHE A 1206 33.21 0.51 28.68
N ARG A 1207 33.28 0.97 27.43
CA ARG A 1207 34.53 1.12 26.66
C ARG A 1207 34.43 2.30 25.70
N ASN A 1208 35.57 2.70 25.14
CA ASN A 1208 35.63 3.80 24.16
C ASN A 1208 35.02 5.11 24.69
N LEU A 1209 35.18 5.41 25.98
CA LEU A 1209 34.71 6.67 26.58
C LEU A 1209 35.58 7.82 26.11
N LYS A 1210 35.05 8.62 25.19
CA LYS A 1210 35.71 9.77 24.56
C LYS A 1210 34.82 11.00 24.72
N ILE A 1211 35.41 12.15 25.00
CA ILE A 1211 34.66 13.40 25.12
C ILE A 1211 35.37 14.52 24.38
N LYS A 1212 34.61 15.42 23.77
CA LYS A 1212 35.09 16.61 23.08
C LYS A 1212 34.34 17.83 23.61
N ARG A 1213 35.07 18.89 23.98
CA ARG A 1213 34.47 20.18 24.35
C ARG A 1213 34.06 20.94 23.07
N LEU A 1214 32.86 21.51 23.04
CA LEU A 1214 32.28 22.17 21.86
C LEU A 1214 32.39 23.70 21.90
#